data_AF-A0AAW4ZE22-F1
#
_entry.id   AF-A0AAW4ZE22-F1
#
_cell.length_a   1.000
_cell.length_b   1.000
_cell.length_c   1.000
_cell.angle_alpha   90.00
_cell.angle_beta   90.00
_cell.angle_gamma   90.00
#
_symmetry.space_group_name_H-M   'P 1'
#
loop_
_entity.id
_entity.type
_entity.pdbx_description
1 polymer ?
#
loop_
_entity_poly.entity_id
_entity_poly.type
_entity_poly.pdbx_seq_one_letter_code
_entity_poly.pdbx_strand_id
1 'polypeptide(L)'
;MALEVLHQQAATHENEQFRRVVKIVDAAFKKHNYDGILIGNPFNEKYRRFRADAILFFNHGVIIIDFKDYSGQLIIPRGDDEFKSYPWYAEKVSDCQNIEVKAGAHFLNPFLQLVSYRNAFREIVEHNPILGQKINPSRVCIANIFSGPLKLSNKVPGKYPYYKIVQESEIGALLYDLNNDNAFDEEIAKAIKSIFPSDEYIQDYSFDTGVICKQDIIVGKGAKSTIDTFMQTEGNDLLVLTSMDAEERDNWAKYIFSIADNYRIPEIQGLCHSNRISRRLGQRGIEASSLYSFIYGGNETSEDEEDDEAMQVIPIRSDAGLDERALLMVYDAHLVSRSLSQSDLLRFGTGRLLEDFIAFANPASERKIVFIGDPYMLSFGSSDDSAINVANLQTICEDRVIHYYHQPACDSHESCKESLKCSLAKSMDAQLFNNLNYVFDDGSIVEIRKDAITDKMKEWFMAPLQQEPKQSVLFFKKSDCLKTNLWVKHHCLNNGKELAAGDLLIANNNIYIPDETGFGNPKRVLNGMYFTVKDVLEKHSETISIKAYPRPMFLSFTKISVKCLSLSGQDAEIWVLDNYLDCSDELTKEEQIAVNVFINRRITERKKSSPFAKTEFYSQLLSDADYQALSNDEKEAIENIIQNRSVQKEDRVPVKTTKVARSLLKCYYDRYESDIQRSSRENDPLINVMYAKYAWAITVHKAVGSEFDNVILKGFRTENDGICNESYFRWLYSGLCVTAGVFYIAQPQYVHPFMNCTVSETDSGVNPPKQLLIYDGYKVPSRFSDMVLNNVNASAAICELAKLIEPSGYILEVVKPCNDYLTKAVFSVPQGIKKKLVIDIHNKGAKDSYGISAIRMEPNELVDATCIEQCIDTVFSQAVSYNKSVDTPDYILEVVKVFGEQMKERGFKLEVVSSKDYQIVCKVTSDNGNAMLRLWYGTSLESHSKGFINKIEMFDVTDTTIASEVREMIVFKSTKL
;
A
#
# COMPACT_ATOMS: atom_id res chain seq x y z
N MET A 1 12.49 -3.89 -51.68
CA MET A 1 13.29 -3.46 -50.51
C MET A 1 13.62 -4.70 -49.69
N ALA A 2 14.76 -4.75 -49.03
CA ALA A 2 15.14 -5.93 -48.24
C ALA A 2 14.30 -6.01 -46.94
N LEU A 3 14.35 -7.16 -46.26
CA LEU A 3 13.83 -7.31 -44.89
C LEU A 3 14.45 -6.23 -43.98
N GLU A 4 13.62 -5.42 -43.34
CA GLU A 4 14.04 -4.50 -42.29
C GLU A 4 13.96 -5.21 -40.94
N VAL A 5 14.99 -5.08 -40.10
CA VAL A 5 15.05 -5.74 -38.80
C VAL A 5 15.30 -4.70 -37.71
N LEU A 6 14.37 -4.61 -36.77
CA LEU A 6 14.46 -3.78 -35.57
C LEU A 6 14.52 -4.66 -34.33
N HIS A 7 15.21 -4.23 -33.28
CA HIS A 7 15.39 -5.03 -32.07
C HIS A 7 15.56 -4.18 -30.81
N GLN A 8 14.82 -4.51 -29.75
CA GLN A 8 15.02 -3.93 -28.43
C GLN A 8 15.80 -4.89 -27.51
N GLN A 9 17.01 -4.50 -27.10
CA GLN A 9 17.89 -5.34 -26.27
C GLN A 9 17.23 -5.78 -24.94
N ALA A 10 17.16 -7.10 -24.72
CA ALA A 10 16.85 -7.74 -23.44
C ALA A 10 18.02 -8.64 -22.98
N ALA A 11 18.09 -9.01 -21.71
CA ALA A 11 19.15 -9.88 -21.17
C ALA A 11 18.70 -11.36 -21.12
N THR A 12 18.57 -12.04 -22.27
CA THR A 12 18.09 -13.44 -22.33
C THR A 12 18.76 -14.29 -23.43
N HIS A 13 18.63 -15.61 -23.30
CA HIS A 13 19.04 -16.66 -24.24
C HIS A 13 18.25 -16.62 -25.57
N GLU A 14 17.05 -16.04 -25.56
CA GLU A 14 16.17 -15.84 -26.72
C GLU A 14 16.81 -14.94 -27.80
N ASN A 15 17.71 -14.02 -27.41
CA ASN A 15 18.46 -13.21 -28.35
C ASN A 15 19.32 -14.05 -29.29
N GLU A 16 19.84 -15.21 -28.86
CA GLU A 16 20.62 -16.08 -29.74
C GLU A 16 19.73 -16.74 -30.80
N GLN A 17 18.56 -17.24 -30.38
CA GLN A 17 17.57 -17.82 -31.29
C GLN A 17 17.05 -16.78 -32.29
N PHE A 18 16.73 -15.56 -31.84
CA PHE A 18 16.33 -14.46 -32.71
C PHE A 18 17.37 -14.20 -33.81
N ARG A 19 18.67 -14.18 -33.48
CA ARG A 19 19.76 -14.00 -34.46
C ARG A 19 19.79 -15.09 -35.54
N ARG A 20 19.56 -16.34 -35.17
CA ARG A 20 19.51 -17.45 -36.14
C ARG A 20 18.28 -17.32 -37.04
N VAL A 21 17.13 -16.99 -36.45
CA VAL A 21 15.87 -16.78 -37.19
C VAL A 21 15.98 -15.64 -38.19
N VAL A 22 16.58 -14.50 -37.81
CA VAL A 22 16.82 -13.37 -38.72
C VAL A 22 17.57 -13.81 -39.98
N LYS A 23 18.61 -14.65 -39.86
CA LYS A 23 19.36 -15.18 -41.02
C LYS A 23 18.50 -16.03 -41.96
N ILE A 24 17.62 -16.85 -41.39
CA ILE A 24 16.72 -17.74 -42.16
C ILE A 24 15.65 -16.91 -42.87
N VAL A 25 15.05 -15.95 -42.17
CA VAL A 25 14.03 -15.04 -42.74
C VAL A 25 14.64 -14.18 -43.83
N ASP A 26 15.81 -13.57 -43.63
CA ASP A 26 16.49 -12.76 -44.64
C ASP A 26 16.83 -13.57 -45.91
N ALA A 27 17.30 -14.82 -45.74
CA ALA A 27 17.54 -15.72 -46.88
C ALA A 27 16.25 -16.06 -47.64
N ALA A 28 15.14 -16.30 -46.93
CA ALA A 28 13.84 -16.55 -47.54
C ALA A 28 13.31 -15.32 -48.30
N PHE A 29 13.44 -14.13 -47.71
CA PHE A 29 13.01 -12.87 -48.32
C PHE A 29 13.80 -12.57 -49.60
N LYS A 30 15.12 -12.76 -49.58
CA LYS A 30 15.98 -12.64 -50.77
C LYS A 30 15.62 -13.64 -51.86
N LYS A 31 15.33 -14.89 -51.49
CA LYS A 31 14.98 -15.96 -52.44
C LYS A 31 13.64 -15.72 -53.12
N HIS A 32 12.65 -15.24 -52.38
CA HIS A 32 11.27 -15.08 -52.86
C HIS A 32 10.92 -13.63 -53.23
N ASN A 33 11.87 -12.70 -53.10
CA ASN A 33 11.70 -11.27 -53.36
C ASN A 33 10.56 -10.67 -52.54
N TYR A 34 10.54 -10.98 -51.24
CA TYR A 34 9.61 -10.40 -50.27
C TYR A 34 10.17 -9.12 -49.64
N ASP A 35 9.25 -8.26 -49.24
CA ASP A 35 9.43 -7.05 -48.45
C ASP A 35 8.76 -7.23 -47.08
N GLY A 36 9.32 -6.62 -46.04
CA GLY A 36 8.71 -6.69 -44.72
C GLY A 36 9.58 -6.11 -43.62
N ILE A 37 9.00 -6.09 -42.42
CA ILE A 37 9.64 -5.63 -41.19
C ILE A 37 9.53 -6.71 -40.12
N LEU A 38 10.65 -7.06 -39.52
CA LEU A 38 10.76 -7.95 -38.37
C LEU A 38 11.17 -7.11 -37.15
N ILE A 39 10.33 -7.11 -36.12
CA ILE A 39 10.63 -6.43 -34.85
C ILE A 39 10.83 -7.50 -33.78
N GLY A 40 12.03 -7.56 -33.22
CA GLY A 40 12.32 -8.39 -32.06
C GLY A 40 12.08 -7.64 -30.75
N ASN A 41 11.46 -8.32 -29.79
CA ASN A 41 11.03 -7.81 -28.50
C ASN A 41 10.18 -6.51 -28.58
N PRO A 42 9.08 -6.49 -29.37
CA PRO A 42 8.21 -5.32 -29.49
C PRO A 42 7.60 -4.89 -28.14
N PHE A 43 7.87 -3.66 -27.71
CA PHE A 43 7.34 -3.09 -26.47
C PHE A 43 6.64 -1.74 -26.69
N ASN A 44 5.46 -1.57 -26.08
CA ASN A 44 4.79 -0.27 -25.96
C ASN A 44 4.19 -0.09 -24.55
N GLU A 45 4.35 1.08 -23.94
CA GLU A 45 3.81 1.36 -22.59
C GLU A 45 2.28 1.43 -22.51
N LYS A 46 1.60 1.82 -23.59
CA LYS A 46 0.13 1.85 -23.68
C LYS A 46 -0.43 0.45 -23.85
N TYR A 47 0.32 -0.43 -24.51
CA TYR A 47 -0.08 -1.81 -24.81
C TYR A 47 0.81 -2.82 -24.08
N ARG A 48 0.96 -2.67 -22.76
CA ARG A 48 1.88 -3.51 -21.95
C ARG A 48 1.60 -5.01 -22.00
N ARG A 49 0.37 -5.40 -22.35
CA ARG A 49 0.01 -6.82 -22.49
C ARG A 49 0.61 -7.48 -23.74
N PHE A 50 1.05 -6.71 -24.74
CA PHE A 50 1.72 -7.25 -25.91
C PHE A 50 3.22 -7.42 -25.61
N ARG A 51 3.67 -8.68 -25.51
CA ARG A 51 5.03 -9.08 -25.09
C ARG A 51 5.53 -10.28 -25.92
N ALA A 52 5.29 -10.24 -27.22
CA ALA A 52 5.81 -11.28 -28.11
C ALA A 52 7.34 -11.18 -28.24
N ASP A 53 8.01 -12.29 -28.51
CA ASP A 53 9.47 -12.28 -28.71
C ASP A 53 9.85 -11.67 -30.05
N ALA A 54 8.99 -11.84 -31.06
CA ALA A 54 9.08 -11.08 -32.30
C ALA A 54 7.72 -10.94 -32.99
N ILE A 55 7.63 -9.95 -33.88
CA ILE A 55 6.51 -9.83 -34.81
C ILE A 55 7.04 -9.52 -36.21
N LEU A 56 6.55 -10.26 -37.20
CA LEU A 56 6.91 -10.12 -38.60
C LEU A 56 5.71 -9.64 -39.41
N PHE A 57 5.90 -8.59 -40.20
CA PHE A 57 4.97 -8.16 -41.23
C PHE A 57 5.65 -8.33 -42.59
N PHE A 58 4.98 -8.96 -43.54
CA PHE A 58 5.51 -9.17 -44.89
C PHE A 58 4.40 -9.21 -45.94
N ASN A 59 4.74 -9.27 -47.24
CA ASN A 59 3.76 -9.11 -48.32
C ASN A 59 2.55 -10.07 -48.23
N HIS A 60 2.68 -11.20 -47.54
CA HIS A 60 1.66 -12.25 -47.49
C HIS A 60 1.11 -12.52 -46.08
N GLY A 61 1.45 -11.69 -45.09
CA GLY A 61 0.81 -11.79 -43.77
C GLY A 61 1.53 -11.13 -42.61
N VAL A 62 0.97 -11.37 -41.42
CA VAL A 62 1.53 -10.97 -40.12
C VAL A 62 1.68 -12.21 -39.26
N ILE A 63 2.86 -12.36 -38.65
CA ILE A 63 3.20 -13.48 -37.76
C ILE A 63 3.68 -12.92 -36.42
N ILE A 64 2.97 -13.28 -35.34
CA ILE A 64 3.46 -13.05 -33.97
C ILE A 64 4.23 -14.31 -33.56
N ILE A 65 5.45 -14.11 -33.09
CA ILE A 65 6.43 -15.16 -32.87
C ILE A 65 6.78 -15.22 -31.38
N ASP A 66 6.86 -16.44 -30.88
CA ASP A 66 7.40 -16.76 -29.58
C ASP A 66 8.41 -17.92 -29.72
N PHE A 67 9.56 -17.76 -29.09
CA PHE A 67 10.73 -18.63 -29.20
C PHE A 67 10.75 -19.66 -28.08
N LYS A 68 11.14 -20.88 -28.43
CA LYS A 68 11.16 -22.03 -27.52
C LYS A 68 12.44 -22.82 -27.70
N ASP A 69 13.29 -22.81 -26.68
CA ASP A 69 14.53 -23.59 -26.66
C ASP A 69 14.30 -25.03 -26.18
N TYR A 70 13.55 -25.79 -26.99
CA TYR A 70 13.29 -27.21 -26.75
C TYR A 70 13.54 -28.02 -28.04
N SER A 71 13.90 -29.30 -27.88
CA SER A 71 14.21 -30.22 -28.96
C SER A 71 13.72 -31.64 -28.64
N GLY A 72 13.41 -32.44 -29.65
CA GLY A 72 12.98 -33.84 -29.47
C GLY A 72 11.52 -34.06 -29.85
N GLN A 73 10.84 -34.97 -29.14
CA GLN A 73 9.44 -35.28 -29.42
C GLN A 73 8.51 -34.39 -28.60
N LEU A 74 7.76 -33.51 -29.27
CA LEU A 74 6.78 -32.64 -28.62
C LEU A 74 5.45 -33.38 -28.47
N ILE A 75 5.07 -33.60 -27.21
CA ILE A 75 3.84 -34.22 -26.78
C ILE A 75 2.80 -33.12 -26.53
N ILE A 76 1.90 -32.93 -27.51
CA ILE A 76 0.76 -32.03 -27.38
C ILE A 76 -0.54 -32.82 -27.11
N PRO A 77 -1.51 -32.28 -26.35
CA PRO A 77 -2.79 -32.94 -26.06
C PRO A 77 -3.62 -33.23 -27.33
N ARG A 78 -4.51 -34.23 -27.29
CA ARG A 78 -5.27 -34.70 -28.47
C ARG A 78 -6.60 -33.98 -28.69
N GLY A 79 -7.31 -33.63 -27.62
CA GLY A 79 -8.61 -32.94 -27.71
C GLY A 79 -8.49 -31.43 -27.87
N ASP A 80 -9.46 -30.78 -28.53
CA ASP A 80 -9.51 -29.31 -28.70
C ASP A 80 -9.52 -28.55 -27.37
N ASP A 81 -10.26 -29.07 -26.38
CA ASP A 81 -10.36 -28.48 -25.03
C ASP A 81 -9.13 -28.83 -24.19
N GLU A 82 -8.57 -30.02 -24.40
CA GLU A 82 -7.34 -30.46 -23.71
C GLU A 82 -6.13 -29.66 -24.19
N PHE A 83 -6.07 -29.34 -25.49
CA PHE A 83 -4.98 -28.57 -26.11
C PHE A 83 -4.84 -27.17 -25.49
N LYS A 84 -5.96 -26.59 -25.06
CA LYS A 84 -6.01 -25.32 -24.33
C LYS A 84 -5.72 -25.48 -22.84
N SER A 85 -6.17 -26.57 -22.24
CA SER A 85 -6.29 -26.68 -20.78
C SER A 85 -5.22 -27.53 -20.10
N TYR A 86 -4.26 -28.08 -20.87
CA TYR A 86 -3.17 -28.90 -20.32
C TYR A 86 -1.78 -28.38 -20.75
N PRO A 87 -0.75 -28.59 -19.91
CA PRO A 87 0.65 -28.34 -20.28
C PRO A 87 1.14 -29.21 -21.44
N TRP A 88 2.19 -28.75 -22.10
CA TRP A 88 2.85 -29.47 -23.19
C TRP A 88 4.18 -30.02 -22.70
N TYR A 89 4.64 -31.15 -23.26
CA TYR A 89 5.89 -31.79 -22.85
C TYR A 89 6.77 -32.04 -24.04
N ALA A 90 8.08 -31.87 -23.88
CA ALA A 90 9.11 -32.27 -24.84
C ALA A 90 9.90 -33.44 -24.25
N GLU A 91 9.94 -34.56 -24.97
CA GLU A 91 10.73 -35.74 -24.61
C GLU A 91 12.09 -35.67 -25.33
N LYS A 92 13.18 -35.68 -24.55
CA LYS A 92 14.54 -35.73 -25.12
C LYS A 92 14.86 -37.15 -25.60
N VAL A 93 15.30 -37.24 -26.86
CA VAL A 93 15.62 -38.52 -27.54
C VAL A 93 16.74 -39.32 -26.86
N SER A 94 17.61 -38.66 -26.09
CA SER A 94 18.75 -39.30 -25.43
C SER A 94 18.38 -40.01 -24.12
N ASP A 95 17.36 -39.54 -23.39
CA ASP A 95 17.14 -39.91 -21.97
C ASP A 95 15.67 -40.30 -21.67
N CYS A 96 14.73 -40.15 -22.62
CA CYS A 96 13.28 -40.36 -22.43
C CYS A 96 12.65 -39.55 -21.27
N GLN A 97 13.30 -38.47 -20.84
CA GLN A 97 12.77 -37.57 -19.83
C GLN A 97 11.78 -36.57 -20.45
N ASN A 98 10.58 -36.51 -19.90
CA ASN A 98 9.58 -35.50 -20.25
C ASN A 98 9.89 -34.18 -19.54
N ILE A 99 10.20 -33.15 -20.32
CA ILE A 99 10.41 -31.79 -19.83
C ILE A 99 9.21 -30.96 -20.27
N GLU A 100 8.54 -30.31 -19.33
CA GLU A 100 7.45 -29.40 -19.66
C GLU A 100 7.94 -28.22 -20.50
N VAL A 101 7.22 -27.93 -21.60
CA VAL A 101 7.50 -26.79 -22.47
C VAL A 101 6.85 -25.56 -21.88
N LYS A 102 7.65 -24.77 -21.17
CA LYS A 102 7.20 -23.55 -20.51
C LYS A 102 6.74 -22.50 -21.51
N ALA A 103 5.66 -21.79 -21.17
CA ALA A 103 5.28 -20.54 -21.79
C ALA A 103 5.88 -19.36 -21.01
N GLY A 104 5.62 -18.14 -21.48
CA GLY A 104 5.83 -16.93 -20.70
C GLY A 104 5.20 -17.07 -19.33
N ALA A 105 5.83 -16.44 -18.34
CA ALA A 105 5.63 -16.73 -16.93
C ALA A 105 4.13 -16.76 -16.51
N HIS A 106 3.28 -15.96 -17.16
CA HIS A 106 1.86 -15.79 -16.85
C HIS A 106 0.87 -16.76 -17.52
N PHE A 107 1.35 -17.79 -18.25
CA PHE A 107 0.49 -18.65 -19.08
C PHE A 107 0.79 -20.15 -18.95
N LEU A 108 -0.26 -20.96 -18.94
CA LEU A 108 -0.20 -22.42 -18.77
C LEU A 108 0.53 -23.16 -19.91
N ASN A 109 0.38 -22.72 -21.16
CA ASN A 109 1.03 -23.36 -22.30
C ASN A 109 1.36 -22.35 -23.41
N PRO A 110 2.30 -22.69 -24.32
CA PRO A 110 2.75 -21.77 -25.36
C PRO A 110 1.65 -21.27 -26.31
N PHE A 111 0.59 -22.07 -26.50
CA PHE A 111 -0.57 -21.67 -27.30
C PHE A 111 -1.36 -20.54 -26.65
N LEU A 112 -1.70 -20.65 -25.36
CA LEU A 112 -2.45 -19.62 -24.63
C LEU A 112 -1.69 -18.30 -24.55
N GLN A 113 -0.37 -18.36 -24.35
CA GLN A 113 0.50 -17.18 -24.39
C GLN A 113 0.36 -16.42 -25.72
N LEU A 114 0.51 -17.13 -26.84
CA LEU A 114 0.40 -16.50 -28.15
C LEU A 114 -1.03 -16.05 -28.50
N VAL A 115 -2.07 -16.74 -27.99
CA VAL A 115 -3.46 -16.28 -28.11
C VAL A 115 -3.67 -14.97 -27.34
N SER A 116 -3.10 -14.85 -26.13
CA SER A 116 -3.14 -13.59 -25.36
C SER A 116 -2.45 -12.46 -26.12
N TYR A 117 -1.24 -12.70 -26.66
CA TYR A 117 -0.56 -11.69 -27.47
C TYR A 117 -1.31 -11.34 -28.75
N ARG A 118 -1.98 -12.32 -29.38
CA ARG A 118 -2.85 -12.08 -30.53
C ARG A 118 -4.04 -11.17 -30.18
N ASN A 119 -4.66 -11.37 -29.01
CA ASN A 119 -5.74 -10.52 -28.53
C ASN A 119 -5.23 -9.11 -28.16
N ALA A 120 -4.07 -9.01 -27.52
CA ALA A 120 -3.42 -7.72 -27.26
C ALA A 120 -3.07 -6.98 -28.57
N PHE A 121 -2.61 -7.71 -29.59
CA PHE A 121 -2.35 -7.15 -30.90
C PHE A 121 -3.63 -6.71 -31.62
N ARG A 122 -4.74 -7.44 -31.44
CA ARG A 122 -6.04 -7.04 -31.95
C ARG A 122 -6.47 -5.68 -31.39
N GLU A 123 -6.29 -5.44 -30.09
CA GLU A 123 -6.54 -4.11 -29.52
C GLU A 123 -5.65 -3.04 -30.16
N ILE A 124 -4.37 -3.33 -30.41
CA ILE A 124 -3.47 -2.39 -31.11
C ILE A 124 -4.01 -2.04 -32.50
N VAL A 125 -4.47 -3.05 -33.25
CA VAL A 125 -5.06 -2.86 -34.58
C VAL A 125 -6.35 -2.03 -34.50
N GLU A 126 -7.24 -2.32 -33.55
CA GLU A 126 -8.51 -1.61 -33.38
C GLU A 126 -8.33 -0.14 -32.95
N HIS A 127 -7.29 0.16 -32.17
CA HIS A 127 -7.00 1.52 -31.70
C HIS A 127 -6.14 2.34 -32.68
N ASN A 128 -5.51 1.71 -33.68
CA ASN A 128 -4.69 2.41 -34.67
C ASN A 128 -5.45 2.53 -36.00
N PRO A 129 -5.78 3.74 -36.49
CA PRO A 129 -6.59 3.91 -37.70
C PRO A 129 -6.02 3.25 -38.96
N ILE A 130 -4.69 3.27 -39.12
CA ILE A 130 -4.01 2.71 -40.28
C ILE A 130 -4.07 1.18 -40.23
N LEU A 131 -3.74 0.59 -39.08
CA LEU A 131 -3.79 -0.85 -38.91
C LEU A 131 -5.24 -1.37 -38.96
N GLY A 132 -6.20 -0.67 -38.36
CA GLY A 132 -7.60 -1.07 -38.32
C GLY A 132 -8.25 -1.16 -39.70
N GLN A 133 -7.77 -0.38 -40.67
CA GLN A 133 -8.24 -0.44 -42.06
C GLN A 133 -7.55 -1.55 -42.88
N LYS A 134 -6.28 -1.86 -42.58
CA LYS A 134 -5.42 -2.69 -43.44
C LYS A 134 -5.11 -4.08 -42.91
N ILE A 135 -5.16 -4.28 -41.60
CA ILE A 135 -4.89 -5.55 -40.95
C ILE A 135 -6.21 -6.15 -40.48
N ASN A 136 -6.51 -7.38 -40.91
CA ASN A 136 -7.56 -8.17 -40.32
C ASN A 136 -7.00 -8.99 -39.13
N PRO A 137 -7.36 -8.67 -37.86
CA PRO A 137 -6.83 -9.35 -36.68
C PRO A 137 -7.13 -10.85 -36.66
N SER A 138 -8.29 -11.25 -37.20
CA SER A 138 -8.73 -12.65 -37.22
C SER A 138 -7.87 -13.55 -38.11
N ARG A 139 -7.05 -12.96 -38.99
CA ARG A 139 -6.15 -13.69 -39.89
C ARG A 139 -4.66 -13.52 -39.54
N VAL A 140 -4.33 -12.84 -38.44
CA VAL A 140 -2.96 -12.80 -37.92
C VAL A 140 -2.54 -14.20 -37.50
N CYS A 141 -1.40 -14.66 -38.01
CA CYS A 141 -0.80 -15.93 -37.66
C CYS A 141 0.00 -15.79 -36.37
N ILE A 142 -0.02 -16.83 -35.54
CA ILE A 142 0.81 -16.92 -34.34
C ILE A 142 1.61 -18.22 -34.38
N ALA A 143 2.91 -18.15 -34.09
CA ALA A 143 3.81 -19.28 -34.26
C ALA A 143 4.78 -19.43 -33.08
N ASN A 144 4.83 -20.64 -32.50
CA ASN A 144 5.95 -21.02 -31.64
C ASN A 144 7.07 -21.60 -32.49
N ILE A 145 8.27 -21.05 -32.34
CA ILE A 145 9.47 -21.42 -33.10
C ILE A 145 10.46 -22.14 -32.18
N PHE A 146 10.73 -23.41 -32.50
CA PHE A 146 11.58 -24.28 -31.69
C PHE A 146 13.03 -24.32 -32.20
N SER A 147 14.01 -24.27 -31.28
CA SER A 147 15.44 -24.24 -31.59
C SER A 147 16.00 -25.55 -32.17
N GLY A 148 15.46 -26.70 -31.77
CA GLY A 148 15.99 -28.02 -32.17
C GLY A 148 15.07 -28.85 -33.06
N PRO A 149 15.53 -30.02 -33.53
CA PRO A 149 14.72 -30.90 -34.36
C PRO A 149 13.45 -31.33 -33.62
N LEU A 150 12.29 -31.10 -34.24
CA LEU A 150 11.00 -31.30 -33.60
C LEU A 150 10.21 -32.43 -34.28
N LYS A 151 9.70 -33.37 -33.48
CA LYS A 151 8.72 -34.37 -33.94
C LYS A 151 7.44 -34.27 -33.11
N LEU A 152 6.34 -33.89 -33.75
CA LEU A 152 5.04 -33.78 -33.07
C LEU A 152 4.43 -35.18 -32.83
N SER A 153 3.98 -35.46 -31.60
CA SER A 153 3.27 -36.71 -31.28
C SER A 153 1.82 -36.72 -31.79
N ASN A 154 1.18 -35.56 -31.84
CA ASN A 154 -0.19 -35.32 -32.30
C ASN A 154 -0.21 -34.06 -33.20
N LYS A 155 -1.34 -33.77 -33.87
CA LYS A 155 -1.48 -32.59 -34.74
C LYS A 155 -2.14 -31.43 -33.98
N VAL A 156 -1.80 -30.20 -34.37
CA VAL A 156 -2.53 -29.00 -33.93
C VAL A 156 -4.01 -29.14 -34.33
N PRO A 157 -4.96 -28.85 -33.41
CA PRO A 157 -6.39 -28.91 -33.73
C PRO A 157 -6.78 -28.05 -34.94
N GLY A 158 -7.58 -28.61 -35.84
CA GLY A 158 -8.00 -27.94 -37.08
C GLY A 158 -8.83 -26.66 -36.86
N LYS A 159 -9.38 -26.48 -35.66
CA LYS A 159 -10.11 -25.28 -35.23
C LYS A 159 -9.21 -24.05 -35.02
N TYR A 160 -7.89 -24.23 -34.94
CA TYR A 160 -6.90 -23.16 -34.78
C TYR A 160 -5.96 -23.03 -35.99
N PRO A 161 -6.49 -22.76 -37.20
CA PRO A 161 -5.66 -22.72 -38.42
C PRO A 161 -4.63 -21.58 -38.42
N TYR A 162 -4.85 -20.55 -37.60
CA TYR A 162 -3.97 -19.41 -37.41
C TYR A 162 -2.75 -19.71 -36.53
N TYR A 163 -2.73 -20.85 -35.83
CA TYR A 163 -1.66 -21.23 -34.92
C TYR A 163 -0.73 -22.27 -35.55
N LYS A 164 0.58 -22.05 -35.43
CA LYS A 164 1.62 -22.90 -36.04
C LYS A 164 2.68 -23.28 -35.01
N ILE A 165 3.18 -24.50 -35.13
CA ILE A 165 4.36 -24.99 -34.41
C ILE A 165 5.38 -25.33 -35.47
N VAL A 166 6.54 -24.68 -35.44
CA VAL A 166 7.60 -24.87 -36.43
C VAL A 166 8.96 -24.94 -35.76
N GLN A 167 9.90 -25.66 -36.38
CA GLN A 167 11.32 -25.57 -36.05
C GLN A 167 11.99 -24.45 -36.86
N GLU A 168 13.11 -23.92 -36.39
CA GLU A 168 13.85 -22.82 -37.05
C GLU A 168 14.07 -23.07 -38.56
N SER A 169 14.46 -24.29 -38.93
CA SER A 169 14.73 -24.69 -40.32
C SER A 169 13.50 -24.68 -41.24
N GLU A 170 12.28 -24.70 -40.68
CA GLU A 170 11.02 -24.75 -41.42
C GLU A 170 10.38 -23.37 -41.62
N ILE A 171 10.94 -22.31 -41.02
CA ILE A 171 10.38 -20.95 -41.13
C ILE A 171 10.26 -20.51 -42.60
N GLY A 172 11.26 -20.81 -43.43
CA GLY A 172 11.20 -20.48 -44.86
C GLY A 172 10.01 -21.15 -45.58
N ALA A 173 9.65 -22.38 -45.20
CA ALA A 173 8.48 -23.07 -45.74
C ALA A 173 7.18 -22.45 -45.20
N LEU A 174 7.12 -22.11 -43.91
CA LEU A 174 5.98 -21.41 -43.32
C LEU A 174 5.70 -20.08 -44.03
N LEU A 175 6.75 -19.29 -44.34
CA LEU A 175 6.61 -18.02 -45.04
C LEU A 175 6.09 -18.20 -46.48
N TYR A 176 6.48 -19.27 -47.16
CA TYR A 176 6.00 -19.58 -48.50
C TYR A 176 4.54 -20.07 -48.50
N ASP A 177 4.16 -20.88 -47.52
CA ASP A 177 2.82 -21.46 -47.39
C ASP A 177 1.78 -20.44 -46.86
N LEU A 178 2.23 -19.42 -46.13
CA LEU A 178 1.37 -18.34 -45.65
C LEU A 178 0.99 -17.42 -46.81
N ASN A 179 -0.31 -17.37 -47.09
CA ASN A 179 -0.88 -16.43 -48.05
C ASN A 179 -2.16 -15.84 -47.48
N ASN A 180 -2.08 -14.60 -46.97
CA ASN A 180 -3.19 -13.88 -46.37
C ASN A 180 -3.22 -12.42 -46.86
N ASP A 181 -4.41 -11.84 -46.88
CA ASP A 181 -4.73 -10.47 -47.31
C ASP A 181 -4.12 -9.37 -46.41
N ASN A 182 -3.47 -9.73 -45.29
CA ASN A 182 -2.75 -8.80 -44.43
C ASN A 182 -1.38 -8.45 -45.05
N ALA A 183 -1.39 -7.81 -46.22
CA ALA A 183 -0.19 -7.47 -46.97
C ALA A 183 0.56 -6.29 -46.34
N PHE A 184 1.87 -6.43 -46.21
CA PHE A 184 2.76 -5.35 -45.78
C PHE A 184 2.84 -4.21 -46.80
N ASP A 185 2.84 -2.97 -46.29
CA ASP A 185 3.12 -1.75 -47.06
C ASP A 185 3.84 -0.68 -46.21
N GLU A 186 4.24 0.43 -46.85
CA GLU A 186 4.99 1.50 -46.19
C GLU A 186 4.19 2.23 -45.09
N GLU A 187 2.86 2.29 -45.17
CA GLU A 187 2.04 2.95 -44.15
C GLU A 187 1.93 2.07 -42.90
N ILE A 188 1.81 0.75 -43.08
CA ILE A 188 1.90 -0.23 -41.98
C ILE A 188 3.27 -0.14 -41.32
N ALA A 189 4.36 -0.02 -42.10
CA ALA A 189 5.70 0.14 -41.57
C ALA A 189 5.81 1.39 -40.67
N LYS A 190 5.30 2.54 -41.12
CA LYS A 190 5.29 3.79 -40.34
C LYS A 190 4.45 3.66 -39.06
N ALA A 191 3.25 3.07 -39.16
CA ALA A 191 2.38 2.87 -38.02
C ALA A 191 3.01 1.96 -36.96
N ILE A 192 3.60 0.84 -37.38
CA ILE A 192 4.23 -0.14 -36.50
C ILE A 192 5.51 0.40 -35.87
N LYS A 193 6.35 1.16 -36.59
CA LYS A 193 7.53 1.83 -35.98
C LYS A 193 7.14 2.87 -34.93
N SER A 194 6.02 3.55 -35.12
CA SER A 194 5.46 4.48 -34.13
C SER A 194 4.89 3.74 -32.91
N ILE A 195 4.29 2.57 -33.11
CA ILE A 195 3.74 1.76 -32.01
C ILE A 195 4.86 1.01 -31.26
N PHE A 196 5.82 0.40 -31.94
CA PHE A 196 6.90 -0.37 -31.35
C PHE A 196 8.24 0.33 -31.63
N PRO A 197 8.59 1.32 -30.80
CA PRO A 197 9.87 2.01 -30.91
C PRO A 197 11.02 1.03 -30.66
N SER A 198 11.91 0.82 -31.62
CA SER A 198 13.01 -0.15 -31.54
C SER A 198 14.22 0.32 -32.36
N ASP A 199 15.43 -0.01 -31.90
CA ASP A 199 16.68 0.35 -32.58
C ASP A 199 16.94 -0.55 -33.80
N GLU A 200 17.75 -0.07 -34.75
CA GLU A 200 18.23 -0.92 -35.85
C GLU A 200 19.04 -2.11 -35.32
N TYR A 201 18.77 -3.30 -35.85
CA TYR A 201 19.43 -4.52 -35.42
C TYR A 201 20.90 -4.58 -35.87
N ILE A 202 21.83 -4.67 -34.91
CA ILE A 202 23.28 -4.78 -35.16
C ILE A 202 23.69 -6.26 -35.18
N GLN A 203 24.28 -6.71 -36.29
CA GLN A 203 24.54 -8.14 -36.55
C GLN A 203 25.81 -8.69 -35.85
N ASP A 204 26.80 -7.84 -35.56
CA ASP A 204 28.10 -8.25 -34.99
C ASP A 204 28.27 -7.73 -33.54
N TYR A 205 28.14 -8.62 -32.55
CA TYR A 205 28.48 -8.33 -31.15
C TYR A 205 28.76 -9.62 -30.34
N SER A 206 29.73 -9.60 -29.42
CA SER A 206 30.13 -10.74 -28.57
C SER A 206 30.14 -10.37 -27.08
N PHE A 207 29.57 -11.20 -26.18
CA PHE A 207 29.99 -11.27 -24.76
C PHE A 207 29.55 -12.57 -24.04
N ASP A 208 30.27 -12.85 -22.94
CA ASP A 208 30.24 -14.01 -22.03
C ASP A 208 28.91 -14.25 -21.30
N THR A 209 28.52 -15.53 -21.22
CA THR A 209 27.33 -16.00 -20.50
C THR A 209 27.66 -16.35 -19.04
N GLY A 210 27.18 -15.55 -18.09
CA GLY A 210 27.04 -15.96 -16.69
C GLY A 210 25.78 -16.81 -16.49
N VAL A 211 25.93 -18.02 -15.97
CA VAL A 211 24.82 -18.94 -15.66
C VAL A 211 24.06 -18.44 -14.43
N ILE A 212 22.75 -18.21 -14.56
CA ILE A 212 21.86 -17.94 -13.42
C ILE A 212 21.33 -19.28 -12.91
N CYS A 213 21.70 -19.67 -11.69
CA CYS A 213 21.13 -20.84 -11.01
C CYS A 213 19.69 -20.55 -10.55
N LYS A 214 18.75 -21.47 -10.80
CA LYS A 214 17.42 -21.46 -10.17
C LYS A 214 17.56 -21.71 -8.67
N GLN A 215 17.08 -20.78 -7.85
CA GLN A 215 16.93 -20.96 -6.40
C GLN A 215 15.62 -21.70 -6.10
N ASP A 216 15.63 -22.56 -5.07
CA ASP A 216 14.43 -23.23 -4.57
C ASP A 216 13.50 -22.23 -3.87
N ILE A 217 12.21 -22.25 -4.21
CA ILE A 217 11.19 -21.40 -3.56
C ILE A 217 10.77 -22.07 -2.25
N ILE A 218 11.14 -21.47 -1.11
CA ILE A 218 10.77 -21.96 0.22
C ILE A 218 9.61 -21.10 0.74
N VAL A 219 8.52 -21.75 1.16
CA VAL A 219 7.37 -21.08 1.78
C VAL A 219 6.99 -21.80 3.06
N GLY A 220 6.75 -21.03 4.13
CA GLY A 220 6.31 -21.57 5.42
C GLY A 220 5.02 -22.40 5.31
N LYS A 221 4.91 -23.48 6.11
CA LYS A 221 3.76 -24.41 6.06
C LYS A 221 2.41 -23.72 6.26
N GLY A 222 2.34 -22.72 7.13
CA GLY A 222 1.12 -21.95 7.41
C GLY A 222 0.67 -21.16 6.18
N ALA A 223 1.56 -20.32 5.64
CA ALA A 223 1.31 -19.55 4.42
C ALA A 223 0.91 -20.48 3.27
N LYS A 224 1.67 -21.56 3.06
CA LYS A 224 1.40 -22.56 2.02
C LYS A 224 0.00 -23.15 2.15
N SER A 225 -0.40 -23.57 3.35
CA SER A 225 -1.73 -24.13 3.58
C SER A 225 -2.85 -23.14 3.24
N THR A 226 -2.69 -21.86 3.62
CA THR A 226 -3.70 -20.83 3.32
C THR A 226 -3.75 -20.53 1.83
N ILE A 227 -2.59 -20.42 1.17
CA ILE A 227 -2.48 -20.23 -0.27
C ILE A 227 -3.15 -21.40 -1.01
N ASP A 228 -2.77 -22.64 -0.70
CA ASP A 228 -3.32 -23.82 -1.37
C ASP A 228 -4.84 -23.92 -1.18
N THR A 229 -5.36 -23.55 0.01
CA THR A 229 -6.81 -23.50 0.28
C THR A 229 -7.50 -22.44 -0.59
N PHE A 230 -6.95 -21.23 -0.65
CA PHE A 230 -7.46 -20.14 -1.49
C PHE A 230 -7.47 -20.50 -2.99
N MET A 231 -6.43 -21.19 -3.45
CA MET A 231 -6.31 -21.58 -4.86
C MET A 231 -7.31 -22.69 -5.25
N GLN A 232 -7.72 -23.53 -4.29
CA GLN A 232 -8.71 -24.60 -4.49
C GLN A 232 -10.15 -24.10 -4.61
N THR A 233 -10.48 -22.91 -4.12
CA THR A 233 -11.87 -22.43 -4.14
C THR A 233 -12.30 -22.05 -5.55
N GLU A 234 -13.47 -22.54 -5.99
CA GLU A 234 -14.10 -22.13 -7.23
C GLU A 234 -14.91 -20.85 -6.97
N GLY A 235 -14.29 -19.69 -7.20
CA GLY A 235 -14.90 -18.39 -6.92
C GLY A 235 -13.90 -17.23 -6.98
N ASN A 236 -14.44 -16.03 -6.80
CA ASN A 236 -13.70 -14.76 -6.84
C ASN A 236 -13.08 -14.39 -5.49
N ASP A 237 -12.62 -15.34 -4.70
CA ASP A 237 -12.09 -15.08 -3.36
C ASP A 237 -10.95 -14.04 -3.33
N LEU A 238 -10.68 -13.50 -2.15
CA LEU A 238 -9.50 -12.69 -1.86
C LEU A 238 -8.54 -13.44 -0.95
N LEU A 239 -7.25 -13.21 -1.14
CA LEU A 239 -6.20 -13.65 -0.23
C LEU A 239 -5.41 -12.44 0.25
N VAL A 240 -5.23 -12.31 1.56
CA VAL A 240 -4.40 -11.28 2.19
C VAL A 240 -3.25 -11.95 2.91
N LEU A 241 -2.03 -11.63 2.50
CA LEU A 241 -0.78 -12.14 3.07
C LEU A 241 0.04 -10.98 3.64
N THR A 242 0.33 -11.04 4.94
CA THR A 242 1.09 -9.98 5.62
C THR A 242 2.32 -10.53 6.32
N SER A 243 3.46 -9.86 6.12
CA SER A 243 4.71 -10.15 6.82
C SER A 243 5.59 -8.92 6.86
N MET A 244 6.43 -8.78 7.90
CA MET A 244 7.53 -7.81 7.91
C MET A 244 8.69 -8.19 6.99
N ASP A 245 8.87 -9.49 6.73
CA ASP A 245 9.97 -10.02 5.92
C ASP A 245 9.69 -9.82 4.43
N ALA A 246 10.57 -9.09 3.77
CA ALA A 246 10.45 -8.79 2.37
C ALA A 246 10.73 -10.02 1.49
N GLU A 247 11.66 -10.90 1.86
CA GLU A 247 11.99 -12.10 1.11
C GLU A 247 10.84 -13.11 1.17
N GLU A 248 10.23 -13.29 2.34
CA GLU A 248 9.08 -14.18 2.48
C GLU A 248 7.88 -13.69 1.65
N ARG A 249 7.62 -12.38 1.59
CA ARG A 249 6.59 -11.80 0.71
C ARG A 249 6.86 -12.11 -0.77
N ASP A 250 8.12 -12.02 -1.21
CA ASP A 250 8.50 -12.37 -2.59
C ASP A 250 8.38 -13.88 -2.84
N ASN A 251 8.71 -14.72 -1.86
CA ASN A 251 8.59 -16.17 -1.96
C ASN A 251 7.13 -16.62 -2.06
N TRP A 252 6.22 -15.98 -1.32
CA TRP A 252 4.77 -16.21 -1.49
C TRP A 252 4.31 -15.87 -2.89
N ALA A 253 4.74 -14.74 -3.43
CA ALA A 253 4.42 -14.35 -4.78
C ALA A 253 4.89 -15.37 -5.81
N LYS A 254 6.18 -15.74 -5.74
CA LYS A 254 6.79 -16.75 -6.62
C LYS A 254 6.12 -18.12 -6.48
N TYR A 255 5.70 -18.50 -5.27
CA TYR A 255 5.02 -19.76 -5.03
C TYR A 255 3.61 -19.77 -5.65
N ILE A 256 2.79 -18.75 -5.39
CA ILE A 256 1.45 -18.59 -5.99
C ILE A 256 1.57 -18.68 -7.52
N PHE A 257 2.55 -17.97 -8.07
CA PHE A 257 2.86 -18.01 -9.47
C PHE A 257 3.18 -19.42 -9.98
N SER A 258 4.03 -20.16 -9.26
CA SER A 258 4.45 -21.51 -9.63
C SER A 258 3.34 -22.56 -9.59
N ILE A 259 2.26 -22.31 -8.84
CA ILE A 259 1.15 -23.26 -8.68
C ILE A 259 -0.11 -22.85 -9.44
N ALA A 260 -0.21 -21.61 -9.92
CA ALA A 260 -1.42 -21.06 -10.55
C ALA A 260 -1.93 -21.92 -11.72
N ASP A 261 -1.01 -22.48 -12.50
CA ASP A 261 -1.29 -23.40 -13.61
C ASP A 261 -2.08 -24.65 -13.16
N ASN A 262 -1.80 -25.17 -11.96
CA ASN A 262 -2.50 -26.32 -11.40
C ASN A 262 -3.98 -26.04 -11.08
N TYR A 263 -4.37 -24.76 -11.00
CA TYR A 263 -5.69 -24.31 -10.58
C TYR A 263 -6.50 -23.64 -11.70
N ARG A 264 -6.10 -23.84 -12.97
CA ARG A 264 -6.79 -23.31 -14.15
C ARG A 264 -6.94 -21.78 -14.11
N ILE A 265 -5.87 -21.09 -13.76
CA ILE A 265 -5.75 -19.63 -13.82
C ILE A 265 -5.01 -19.29 -15.11
N PRO A 266 -5.70 -18.85 -16.17
CA PRO A 266 -5.09 -18.66 -17.49
C PRO A 266 -4.28 -17.37 -17.62
N GLU A 267 -4.45 -16.43 -16.68
CA GLU A 267 -3.82 -15.12 -16.69
C GLU A 267 -3.50 -14.66 -15.26
N ILE A 268 -2.28 -14.16 -15.03
CA ILE A 268 -1.85 -13.56 -13.76
C ILE A 268 -1.34 -12.15 -14.02
N GLN A 269 -1.83 -11.15 -13.26
CA GLN A 269 -1.40 -9.76 -13.37
C GLN A 269 -0.71 -9.30 -12.07
N GLY A 270 0.58 -8.99 -12.17
CA GLY A 270 1.35 -8.35 -11.09
C GLY A 270 1.11 -6.85 -11.06
N LEU A 271 0.68 -6.33 -9.92
CA LEU A 271 0.25 -4.96 -9.72
C LEU A 271 0.91 -4.36 -8.48
N CYS A 272 1.13 -3.05 -8.47
CA CYS A 272 1.65 -2.31 -7.32
C CYS A 272 1.11 -0.87 -7.34
N HIS A 273 1.30 -0.13 -6.25
CA HIS A 273 0.76 1.23 -6.17
C HIS A 273 1.28 2.18 -7.28
N SER A 274 2.59 2.23 -7.55
CA SER A 274 3.18 3.20 -8.49
C SER A 274 4.34 2.65 -9.33
N ASN A 275 4.66 3.32 -10.45
CA ASN A 275 5.80 2.95 -11.30
C ASN A 275 7.15 2.97 -10.57
N ARG A 276 7.29 3.83 -9.55
CA ARG A 276 8.48 3.88 -8.69
C ARG A 276 8.68 2.57 -7.93
N ILE A 277 7.62 2.03 -7.36
CA ILE A 277 7.63 0.75 -6.64
C ILE A 277 7.83 -0.41 -7.60
N SER A 278 7.18 -0.37 -8.78
CA SER A 278 7.39 -1.34 -9.86
C SER A 278 8.88 -1.50 -10.23
N ARG A 279 9.63 -0.40 -10.38
CA ARG A 279 11.07 -0.44 -10.66
C ARG A 279 11.86 -1.17 -9.56
N ARG A 280 11.57 -0.89 -8.29
CA ARG A 280 12.21 -1.54 -7.13
C ARG A 280 11.88 -3.04 -7.06
N LEU A 281 10.62 -3.41 -7.32
CA LEU A 281 10.21 -4.81 -7.41
C LEU A 281 10.93 -5.55 -8.56
N GLY A 282 11.10 -4.89 -9.71
CA GLY A 282 11.83 -5.43 -10.85
C GLY A 282 13.30 -5.76 -10.52
N GLN A 283 13.97 -4.96 -9.69
CA GLN A 283 15.34 -5.25 -9.20
C GLN A 283 15.41 -6.54 -8.35
N ARG A 284 14.29 -6.95 -7.74
CA ARG A 284 14.15 -8.18 -6.92
C ARG A 284 13.60 -9.36 -7.72
N GLY A 285 13.40 -9.20 -9.04
CA GLY A 285 12.85 -10.22 -9.92
C GLY A 285 11.34 -10.40 -9.82
N ILE A 286 10.61 -9.39 -9.33
CA ILE A 286 9.14 -9.36 -9.31
C ILE A 286 8.63 -8.39 -10.38
N GLU A 287 7.93 -8.92 -11.37
CA GLU A 287 7.29 -8.11 -12.41
C GLU A 287 5.95 -7.56 -11.93
N ALA A 288 5.82 -6.23 -11.91
CA ALA A 288 4.61 -5.55 -11.49
C ALA A 288 4.37 -4.27 -12.30
N SER A 289 3.10 -3.96 -12.59
CA SER A 289 2.68 -2.71 -13.20
C SER A 289 1.97 -1.79 -12.19
N SER A 290 1.89 -0.49 -12.47
CA SER A 290 1.19 0.45 -11.57
C SER A 290 -0.32 0.31 -11.70
N LEU A 291 -1.02 0.21 -10.56
CA LEU A 291 -2.48 0.21 -10.48
C LEU A 291 -3.08 1.40 -11.21
N TYR A 292 -2.54 2.61 -11.03
CA TYR A 292 -3.05 3.81 -11.71
C TYR A 292 -3.03 3.67 -13.24
N SER A 293 -1.95 3.11 -13.80
CA SER A 293 -1.83 2.89 -15.24
C SER A 293 -2.66 1.72 -15.76
N PHE A 294 -3.02 0.80 -14.87
CA PHE A 294 -3.75 -0.42 -15.18
C PHE A 294 -5.26 -0.18 -15.20
N ILE A 295 -5.80 0.50 -14.19
CA ILE A 295 -7.26 0.69 -14.03
C ILE A 295 -7.79 2.03 -14.53
N TYR A 296 -6.98 3.08 -14.65
CA TYR A 296 -7.47 4.40 -15.08
C TYR A 296 -7.05 4.76 -16.51
N GLY A 297 -7.97 5.39 -17.23
CA GLY A 297 -7.80 5.88 -18.59
C GLY A 297 -9.08 5.80 -19.41
N GLY A 298 -9.09 6.47 -20.56
CA GLY A 298 -10.27 6.59 -21.43
C GLY A 298 -10.61 8.05 -21.71
N ASN A 299 -11.40 8.27 -22.75
CA ASN A 299 -11.88 9.59 -23.18
C ASN A 299 -13.34 9.79 -22.75
N GLU A 300 -13.63 9.77 -21.45
CA GLU A 300 -14.90 10.32 -20.97
C GLU A 300 -14.64 11.71 -20.40
N THR A 301 -14.90 12.73 -21.21
CA THR A 301 -15.05 14.09 -20.73
C THR A 301 -16.45 14.26 -20.15
N SER A 302 -16.52 14.70 -18.90
CA SER A 302 -17.74 15.30 -18.32
C SER A 302 -18.17 16.49 -19.19
N GLU A 303 -19.48 16.62 -19.43
CA GLU A 303 -20.09 17.58 -20.37
C GLU A 303 -19.95 19.07 -19.99
N ASP A 304 -19.20 19.41 -18.93
CA ASP A 304 -18.99 20.78 -18.46
C ASP A 304 -17.70 21.40 -19.04
N GLU A 305 -17.63 21.46 -20.38
CA GLU A 305 -16.57 22.19 -21.08
C GLU A 305 -16.87 23.70 -21.07
N GLU A 306 -16.52 24.42 -20.00
CA GLU A 306 -16.21 25.88 -20.02
C GLU A 306 -15.74 26.48 -18.68
N ASP A 307 -15.51 25.67 -17.61
CA ASP A 307 -15.03 26.17 -16.32
C ASP A 307 -13.60 25.70 -16.01
N ASP A 308 -12.63 26.63 -16.04
CA ASP A 308 -11.23 26.38 -15.68
C ASP A 308 -11.04 25.98 -14.19
N GLU A 309 -12.08 26.16 -13.35
CA GLU A 309 -12.11 25.74 -11.94
C GLU A 309 -12.71 24.34 -11.74
N ALA A 310 -13.24 23.70 -12.79
CA ALA A 310 -13.86 22.39 -12.67
C ALA A 310 -12.82 21.28 -12.43
N MET A 311 -13.16 20.35 -11.53
CA MET A 311 -12.35 19.18 -11.25
C MET A 311 -12.37 18.21 -12.43
N GLN A 312 -11.21 17.95 -13.03
CA GLN A 312 -11.04 16.94 -14.06
C GLN A 312 -11.09 15.54 -13.45
N VAL A 313 -11.96 14.67 -13.98
CA VAL A 313 -12.05 13.27 -13.54
C VAL A 313 -11.49 12.34 -14.62
N ILE A 314 -10.47 11.54 -14.28
CA ILE A 314 -9.95 10.49 -15.15
C ILE A 314 -10.74 9.19 -14.86
N PRO A 315 -11.48 8.63 -15.84
CA PRO A 315 -12.36 7.49 -15.60
C PRO A 315 -11.61 6.16 -15.42
N ILE A 316 -12.33 5.15 -14.92
CA ILE A 316 -11.90 3.75 -14.84
C ILE A 316 -12.03 3.12 -16.24
N ARG A 317 -11.05 2.30 -16.64
CA ARG A 317 -11.04 1.57 -17.91
C ARG A 317 -12.04 0.42 -17.92
N SER A 318 -12.39 -0.04 -19.12
CA SER A 318 -13.10 -1.32 -19.29
C SER A 318 -12.21 -2.51 -18.92
N ASP A 319 -12.80 -3.51 -18.27
CA ASP A 319 -12.20 -4.78 -17.88
C ASP A 319 -12.33 -5.88 -18.97
N ALA A 320 -12.93 -5.57 -20.13
CA ALA A 320 -13.22 -6.53 -21.21
C ALA A 320 -11.99 -7.25 -21.77
N GLY A 321 -10.80 -6.73 -21.51
CA GLY A 321 -9.53 -7.30 -21.93
C GLY A 321 -8.88 -8.26 -20.92
N LEU A 322 -9.51 -8.52 -19.77
CA LEU A 322 -9.01 -9.45 -18.75
C LEU A 322 -9.82 -10.74 -18.76
N ASP A 323 -9.14 -11.88 -18.59
CA ASP A 323 -9.81 -13.17 -18.48
C ASP A 323 -10.77 -13.23 -17.27
N GLU A 324 -11.90 -13.94 -17.41
CA GLU A 324 -12.91 -14.10 -16.35
C GLU A 324 -12.36 -14.83 -15.12
N ARG A 325 -11.26 -15.60 -15.27
CA ARG A 325 -10.58 -16.33 -14.19
C ARG A 325 -9.17 -15.82 -13.91
N ALA A 326 -8.87 -14.57 -14.30
CA ALA A 326 -7.57 -13.95 -14.03
C ALA A 326 -7.27 -13.84 -12.53
N LEU A 327 -5.99 -13.93 -12.17
CA LEU A 327 -5.48 -13.69 -10.81
C LEU A 327 -4.76 -12.34 -10.74
N LEU A 328 -5.28 -11.42 -9.93
CA LEU A 328 -4.71 -10.09 -9.75
C LEU A 328 -3.91 -10.04 -8.45
N MET A 329 -2.58 -9.90 -8.54
CA MET A 329 -1.67 -9.87 -7.40
C MET A 329 -1.16 -8.46 -7.14
N VAL A 330 -1.50 -7.88 -5.99
CA VAL A 330 -1.10 -6.54 -5.58
C VAL A 330 0.04 -6.62 -4.55
N TYR A 331 1.22 -6.19 -4.98
CA TYR A 331 2.43 -6.08 -4.17
C TYR A 331 2.48 -4.75 -3.41
N ASP A 332 3.13 -4.76 -2.24
CA ASP A 332 3.11 -3.65 -1.29
C ASP A 332 1.70 -3.10 -1.07
N ALA A 333 0.73 -4.01 -0.93
CA ALA A 333 -0.68 -3.69 -0.80
C ALA A 333 -1.00 -2.77 0.39
N HIS A 334 -0.10 -2.69 1.37
CA HIS A 334 -0.17 -1.72 2.47
C HIS A 334 -0.25 -0.26 1.98
N LEU A 335 0.25 0.04 0.78
CA LEU A 335 0.22 1.36 0.15
C LEU A 335 -1.07 1.64 -0.62
N VAL A 336 -1.88 0.62 -0.90
CA VAL A 336 -3.16 0.79 -1.57
C VAL A 336 -4.23 0.98 -0.51
N SER A 337 -4.97 2.08 -0.57
CA SER A 337 -5.98 2.40 0.43
C SER A 337 -7.24 2.98 -0.20
N ARG A 338 -8.29 3.10 0.62
CA ARG A 338 -9.53 3.82 0.29
C ARG A 338 -9.50 5.30 0.67
N SER A 339 -8.38 5.80 1.21
CA SER A 339 -8.27 7.21 1.58
C SER A 339 -8.42 8.08 0.33
N LEU A 340 -9.13 9.20 0.46
CA LEU A 340 -9.42 10.09 -0.65
C LEU A 340 -8.11 10.71 -1.18
N SER A 341 -7.76 10.38 -2.42
CA SER A 341 -6.60 10.90 -3.13
C SER A 341 -7.05 11.68 -4.35
N GLN A 342 -7.14 13.01 -4.20
CA GLN A 342 -7.45 13.95 -5.26
C GLN A 342 -6.67 15.25 -5.04
N SER A 343 -6.34 15.96 -6.12
CA SER A 343 -5.96 17.37 -6.03
C SER A 343 -7.20 18.25 -6.18
N ASP A 344 -7.05 19.57 -6.04
CA ASP A 344 -8.19 20.50 -6.16
C ASP A 344 -8.83 20.46 -7.56
N LEU A 345 -8.06 20.10 -8.59
CA LEU A 345 -8.47 20.14 -10.00
C LEU A 345 -8.38 18.80 -10.73
N LEU A 346 -7.91 17.73 -10.08
CA LEU A 346 -7.78 16.39 -10.70
C LEU A 346 -8.18 15.27 -9.73
N ARG A 347 -9.02 14.35 -10.20
CA ARG A 347 -9.41 13.13 -9.49
C ARG A 347 -9.36 11.93 -10.42
N PHE A 348 -8.86 10.79 -9.94
CA PHE A 348 -8.95 9.52 -10.64
C PHE A 348 -10.16 8.73 -10.13
N GLY A 349 -11.05 8.29 -11.02
CA GLY A 349 -12.28 7.57 -10.67
C GLY A 349 -13.07 8.26 -9.55
N THR A 350 -13.32 7.52 -8.48
CA THR A 350 -14.00 8.05 -7.27
C THR A 350 -13.06 8.83 -6.35
N GLY A 351 -11.75 8.78 -6.61
CA GLY A 351 -10.69 9.29 -5.73
C GLY A 351 -10.24 8.26 -4.69
N ARG A 352 -10.75 7.02 -4.73
CA ARG A 352 -10.45 5.97 -3.78
C ARG A 352 -9.90 4.74 -4.50
N LEU A 353 -8.58 4.62 -4.54
CA LEU A 353 -7.87 3.64 -5.36
C LEU A 353 -8.31 2.19 -5.08
N LEU A 354 -8.48 1.81 -3.81
CA LEU A 354 -8.90 0.46 -3.44
C LEU A 354 -10.31 0.13 -3.92
N GLU A 355 -11.27 1.04 -3.74
CA GLU A 355 -12.66 0.84 -4.17
C GLU A 355 -12.74 0.76 -5.70
N ASP A 356 -12.04 1.66 -6.40
CA ASP A 356 -11.96 1.66 -7.86
C ASP A 356 -11.30 0.38 -8.40
N PHE A 357 -10.28 -0.15 -7.74
CA PHE A 357 -9.64 -1.40 -8.11
C PHE A 357 -10.57 -2.62 -7.92
N ILE A 358 -11.29 -2.70 -6.79
CA ILE A 358 -12.26 -3.78 -6.55
C ILE A 358 -13.40 -3.72 -7.56
N ALA A 359 -13.89 -2.52 -7.90
CA ALA A 359 -14.89 -2.33 -8.94
C ALA A 359 -14.37 -2.77 -10.32
N PHE A 360 -13.14 -2.37 -10.67
CA PHE A 360 -12.49 -2.76 -11.94
C PHE A 360 -12.24 -4.27 -12.03
N ALA A 361 -11.90 -4.94 -10.93
CA ALA A 361 -11.76 -6.39 -10.90
C ALA A 361 -13.07 -7.13 -11.19
N ASN A 362 -14.20 -6.43 -11.22
CA ASN A 362 -15.53 -6.92 -11.54
C ASN A 362 -15.98 -8.06 -10.59
N PRO A 363 -16.72 -7.73 -9.52
CA PRO A 363 -17.22 -8.73 -8.57
C PRO A 363 -18.11 -9.82 -9.18
N ALA A 364 -18.66 -9.62 -10.40
CA ALA A 364 -19.44 -10.65 -11.09
C ALA A 364 -18.58 -11.70 -11.82
N SER A 365 -17.28 -11.45 -12.00
CA SER A 365 -16.33 -12.39 -12.62
C SER A 365 -15.83 -13.45 -11.63
N GLU A 366 -15.15 -14.49 -12.11
CA GLU A 366 -14.45 -15.49 -11.30
C GLU A 366 -13.02 -15.05 -10.90
N ARG A 367 -12.68 -13.75 -11.05
CA ARG A 367 -11.33 -13.24 -10.83
C ARG A 367 -10.94 -13.24 -9.36
N LYS A 368 -9.78 -13.81 -9.07
CA LYS A 368 -9.20 -13.87 -7.72
C LYS A 368 -8.25 -12.70 -7.48
N ILE A 369 -8.16 -12.23 -6.24
CA ILE A 369 -7.26 -11.14 -5.86
C ILE A 369 -6.34 -11.59 -4.72
N VAL A 370 -5.05 -11.25 -4.82
CA VAL A 370 -4.08 -11.45 -3.74
C VAL A 370 -3.48 -10.11 -3.34
N PHE A 371 -3.58 -9.74 -2.06
CA PHE A 371 -2.90 -8.60 -1.47
C PHE A 371 -1.70 -9.09 -0.65
N ILE A 372 -0.49 -8.61 -0.99
CA ILE A 372 0.75 -8.94 -0.26
C ILE A 372 1.36 -7.64 0.26
N GLY A 373 1.61 -7.54 1.56
CA GLY A 373 2.14 -6.29 2.14
C GLY A 373 2.78 -6.42 3.52
N ASP A 374 3.42 -5.33 3.96
CA ASP A 374 3.98 -5.19 5.29
C ASP A 374 2.96 -4.47 6.19
N PRO A 375 2.44 -5.11 7.26
CA PRO A 375 1.43 -4.52 8.13
C PRO A 375 1.97 -3.45 9.07
N TYR A 376 3.28 -3.21 9.10
CA TYR A 376 3.98 -2.28 10.00
C TYR A 376 4.57 -1.08 9.28
N MET A 377 4.57 -1.05 7.95
CA MET A 377 4.97 0.11 7.16
C MET A 377 3.87 1.18 7.08
N LEU A 378 4.27 2.41 6.76
CA LEU A 378 3.35 3.51 6.48
C LEU A 378 2.50 3.21 5.24
N SER A 379 1.22 3.53 5.32
CA SER A 379 0.26 3.51 4.21
C SER A 379 0.10 4.91 3.60
N PHE A 380 -0.43 4.99 2.39
CA PHE A 380 -0.98 6.26 1.89
C PHE A 380 -2.35 6.48 2.54
N GLY A 381 -2.41 7.37 3.52
CA GLY A 381 -3.61 7.58 4.34
C GLY A 381 -3.58 6.77 5.64
N SER A 382 -4.75 6.45 6.20
CA SER A 382 -4.83 5.66 7.43
C SER A 382 -4.41 4.21 7.17
N SER A 383 -3.75 3.57 8.14
CA SER A 383 -3.48 2.12 8.09
C SER A 383 -4.77 1.30 8.13
N ASP A 384 -5.83 1.83 8.73
CA ASP A 384 -7.15 1.19 8.75
C ASP A 384 -7.79 1.16 7.36
N ASP A 385 -7.46 2.13 6.51
CA ASP A 385 -7.98 2.24 5.13
C ASP A 385 -7.23 1.35 4.13
N SER A 386 -6.20 0.63 4.58
CA SER A 386 -5.29 -0.14 3.74
C SER A 386 -5.92 -1.42 3.19
N ALA A 387 -5.45 -1.86 2.02
CA ALA A 387 -5.87 -3.08 1.34
C ALA A 387 -5.39 -4.38 2.02
N ILE A 388 -4.57 -4.29 3.07
CA ILE A 388 -4.19 -5.44 3.89
C ILE A 388 -4.98 -5.52 5.21
N ASN A 389 -5.80 -4.52 5.51
CA ASN A 389 -6.67 -4.53 6.67
C ASN A 389 -7.94 -5.35 6.36
N VAL A 390 -8.06 -6.53 6.94
CA VAL A 390 -9.16 -7.48 6.66
C VAL A 390 -10.52 -6.89 7.03
N ALA A 391 -10.64 -6.17 8.15
CA ALA A 391 -11.91 -5.58 8.58
C ALA A 391 -12.39 -4.50 7.58
N ASN A 392 -11.46 -3.71 7.06
CA ASN A 392 -11.76 -2.74 5.99
C ASN A 392 -12.18 -3.44 4.70
N LEU A 393 -11.45 -4.46 4.25
CA LEU A 393 -11.81 -5.22 3.04
C LEU A 393 -13.20 -5.87 3.15
N GLN A 394 -13.56 -6.41 4.32
CA GLN A 394 -14.89 -6.97 4.57
C GLN A 394 -16.00 -5.93 4.34
N THR A 395 -15.75 -4.66 4.67
CA THR A 395 -16.70 -3.56 4.46
C THR A 395 -16.83 -3.18 2.99
N ILE A 396 -15.80 -3.42 2.17
CA ILE A 396 -15.79 -3.06 0.73
C ILE A 396 -16.28 -4.21 -0.14
N CYS A 397 -16.00 -5.45 0.25
CA CYS A 397 -16.15 -6.65 -0.57
C CYS A 397 -17.22 -7.62 -0.03
N GLU A 398 -18.29 -7.13 0.61
CA GLU A 398 -19.22 -7.87 1.49
C GLU A 398 -19.60 -9.32 1.07
N ASP A 399 -19.66 -9.63 -0.22
CA ASP A 399 -20.01 -10.97 -0.75
C ASP A 399 -18.81 -11.93 -0.98
N ARG A 400 -17.56 -11.45 -0.92
CA ARG A 400 -16.36 -12.25 -1.27
C ARG A 400 -15.71 -12.87 -0.04
N VAL A 401 -15.30 -14.13 -0.14
CA VAL A 401 -14.57 -14.83 0.93
C VAL A 401 -13.13 -14.31 0.99
N ILE A 402 -12.68 -13.91 2.19
CA ILE A 402 -11.33 -13.42 2.44
C ILE A 402 -10.53 -14.47 3.22
N HIS A 403 -9.50 -15.00 2.58
CA HIS A 403 -8.47 -15.82 3.21
C HIS A 403 -7.38 -14.91 3.76
N TYR A 404 -6.94 -15.14 5.00
CA TYR A 404 -5.93 -14.30 5.64
C TYR A 404 -4.82 -15.14 6.24
N TYR A 405 -3.58 -14.73 5.99
CA TYR A 405 -2.42 -15.23 6.69
C TYR A 405 -1.52 -14.07 7.10
N HIS A 406 -1.21 -14.02 8.39
CA HIS A 406 -0.24 -13.12 8.97
C HIS A 406 0.94 -13.92 9.50
N GLN A 407 2.13 -13.59 9.05
CA GLN A 407 3.36 -14.08 9.66
C GLN A 407 3.68 -13.18 10.86
N PRO A 408 3.63 -13.70 12.10
CA PRO A 408 3.93 -12.90 13.29
C PRO A 408 5.38 -12.41 13.26
N ALA A 409 5.63 -11.25 13.87
CA ALA A 409 6.98 -10.75 14.10
C ALA A 409 7.81 -11.78 14.90
N CYS A 410 8.88 -12.28 14.29
CA CYS A 410 9.81 -13.21 14.92
C CYS A 410 11.01 -12.47 15.52
N ASP A 411 11.62 -13.02 16.57
CA ASP A 411 12.91 -12.52 17.06
C ASP A 411 14.02 -12.92 16.09
N SER A 412 14.42 -11.97 15.24
CA SER A 412 15.66 -12.06 14.49
C SER A 412 16.74 -11.25 15.22
N HIS A 413 17.88 -11.90 15.46
CA HIS A 413 19.04 -11.28 16.11
C HIS A 413 20.21 -11.07 15.14
N GLU A 414 19.93 -10.94 13.84
CA GLU A 414 20.97 -10.70 12.84
C GLU A 414 21.67 -9.35 13.04
N SER A 415 20.93 -8.33 13.50
CA SER A 415 21.48 -7.02 13.84
C SER A 415 20.61 -6.27 14.87
N CYS A 416 21.18 -5.22 15.48
CA CYS A 416 20.47 -4.27 16.35
C CYS A 416 19.34 -3.56 15.57
N LYS A 417 19.55 -3.27 14.29
CA LYS A 417 18.53 -2.73 13.37
C LYS A 417 17.33 -3.65 13.22
N GLU A 418 17.58 -4.93 12.95
CA GLU A 418 16.50 -5.92 12.84
C GLU A 418 15.82 -6.16 14.19
N SER A 419 16.59 -6.21 15.28
CA SER A 419 16.03 -6.32 16.65
C SER A 419 15.08 -5.15 16.96
N LEU A 420 15.44 -3.92 16.59
CA LEU A 420 14.56 -2.76 16.75
C LEU A 420 13.31 -2.87 15.86
N LYS A 421 13.44 -3.27 14.60
CA LYS A 421 12.28 -3.50 13.72
C LYS A 421 11.32 -4.53 14.31
N CYS A 422 11.84 -5.66 14.80
CA CYS A 422 11.05 -6.71 15.45
C CYS A 422 10.35 -6.18 16.72
N SER A 423 11.05 -5.40 17.55
CA SER A 423 10.46 -4.79 18.74
C SER A 423 9.32 -3.83 18.40
N LEU A 424 9.50 -2.98 17.38
CA LEU A 424 8.46 -2.05 16.92
C LEU A 424 7.24 -2.80 16.37
N ALA A 425 7.46 -3.85 15.58
CA ALA A 425 6.41 -4.71 15.03
C ALA A 425 5.60 -5.39 16.13
N LYS A 426 6.27 -6.01 17.11
CA LYS A 426 5.62 -6.63 18.28
C LYS A 426 4.80 -5.64 19.10
N SER A 427 5.30 -4.42 19.29
CA SER A 427 4.55 -3.34 19.94
C SER A 427 3.28 -2.97 19.18
N MET A 428 3.32 -2.92 17.85
CA MET A 428 2.15 -2.66 17.01
C MET A 428 1.13 -3.79 17.06
N ASP A 429 1.56 -5.06 17.00
CA ASP A 429 0.67 -6.22 17.14
C ASP A 429 -0.02 -6.27 18.51
N ALA A 430 0.74 -6.03 19.58
CA ALA A 430 0.22 -6.00 20.95
C ALA A 430 -0.60 -4.74 21.26
N GLN A 431 -0.57 -3.73 20.37
CA GLN A 431 -1.09 -2.39 20.61
C GLN A 431 -0.58 -1.84 21.95
N LEU A 432 0.75 -1.91 22.14
CA LEU A 432 1.47 -1.61 23.36
C LEU A 432 2.71 -0.75 23.05
N PHE A 433 2.58 0.57 23.24
CA PHE A 433 3.58 1.58 22.88
C PHE A 433 4.29 2.16 24.12
N ASN A 434 4.62 1.29 25.07
CA ASN A 434 5.20 1.66 26.37
C ASN A 434 6.71 1.43 26.45
N ASN A 435 7.34 0.95 25.38
CA ASN A 435 8.75 0.63 25.34
C ASN A 435 9.36 0.97 23.98
N LEU A 436 10.39 1.81 23.96
CA LEU A 436 11.18 2.14 22.79
C LEU A 436 12.60 2.42 23.25
N ASN A 437 13.52 1.51 22.92
CA ASN A 437 14.94 1.63 23.22
C ASN A 437 15.76 1.27 22.00
N TYR A 438 16.95 1.85 21.91
CA TYR A 438 17.92 1.58 20.84
C TYR A 438 19.13 0.85 21.43
N VAL A 439 19.65 -0.10 20.66
CA VAL A 439 20.91 -0.78 20.93
C VAL A 439 21.88 -0.41 19.80
N PHE A 440 23.10 -0.02 20.14
CA PHE A 440 24.07 0.57 19.19
C PHE A 440 25.36 -0.27 19.07
N ASP A 441 25.30 -1.55 19.44
CA ASP A 441 26.50 -2.36 19.69
C ASP A 441 27.18 -2.89 18.41
N ASP A 442 26.43 -3.05 17.32
CA ASP A 442 26.92 -3.67 16.08
C ASP A 442 27.14 -2.70 14.91
N GLY A 443 26.88 -1.41 15.11
CA GLY A 443 27.02 -0.36 14.09
C GLY A 443 25.94 -0.36 12.99
N SER A 444 24.92 -1.23 13.06
CA SER A 444 23.77 -1.21 12.14
C SER A 444 22.84 -0.02 12.41
N ILE A 445 22.75 0.39 13.68
CA ILE A 445 22.16 1.65 14.13
C ILE A 445 23.27 2.47 14.81
N VAL A 446 23.32 3.77 14.51
CA VAL A 446 24.29 4.70 15.13
C VAL A 446 23.57 5.96 15.61
N GLU A 447 23.68 6.30 16.90
CA GLU A 447 23.28 7.62 17.36
C GLU A 447 24.27 8.67 16.85
N ILE A 448 23.76 9.70 16.16
CA ILE A 448 24.58 10.76 15.59
C ILE A 448 24.24 12.12 16.22
N ARG A 449 25.28 12.78 16.73
CA ARG A 449 25.18 14.13 17.29
C ARG A 449 25.12 15.19 16.19
N LYS A 450 24.53 16.34 16.52
CA LYS A 450 24.30 17.45 15.58
C LYS A 450 25.56 17.94 14.84
N ASP A 451 26.70 17.99 15.52
CA ASP A 451 27.99 18.34 14.94
C ASP A 451 28.42 17.33 13.88
N ALA A 452 28.39 16.04 14.23
CA ALA A 452 28.78 14.95 13.32
C ALA A 452 27.83 14.79 12.12
N ILE A 453 26.54 15.15 12.26
CA ILE A 453 25.59 15.15 11.13
C ILE A 453 26.11 16.04 9.99
N THR A 454 26.60 17.23 10.32
CA THR A 454 27.07 18.17 9.30
C THR A 454 28.31 17.65 8.56
N ASP A 455 29.20 16.95 9.26
CA ASP A 455 30.37 16.32 8.66
C ASP A 455 29.98 15.13 7.77
N LYS A 456 29.01 14.30 8.20
CA LYS A 456 28.48 13.22 7.38
C LYS A 456 27.74 13.70 6.14
N MET A 457 26.95 14.76 6.25
CA MET A 457 26.31 15.36 5.09
C MET A 457 27.32 15.95 4.10
N LYS A 458 28.43 16.51 4.58
CA LYS A 458 29.53 16.90 3.71
C LYS A 458 30.16 15.67 3.05
N GLU A 459 30.49 14.64 3.80
CA GLU A 459 31.02 13.39 3.25
C GLU A 459 30.15 12.83 2.12
N TRP A 460 28.81 12.86 2.27
CA TRP A 460 27.89 12.32 1.27
C TRP A 460 27.63 13.25 0.09
N PHE A 461 27.60 14.58 0.30
CA PHE A 461 27.03 15.52 -0.67
C PHE A 461 27.98 16.67 -1.06
N MET A 462 29.29 16.59 -0.76
CA MET A 462 30.29 17.59 -1.18
C MET A 462 30.50 17.66 -2.70
N ALA A 463 30.07 16.64 -3.44
CA ALA A 463 30.17 16.62 -4.90
C ALA A 463 28.81 16.25 -5.53
N PRO A 464 28.52 16.76 -6.74
CA PRO A 464 27.33 16.36 -7.50
C PRO A 464 27.30 14.86 -7.77
N LEU A 465 26.16 14.23 -7.50
CA LEU A 465 25.98 12.79 -7.70
C LEU A 465 26.01 12.42 -9.19
N GLN A 466 26.52 11.22 -9.47
CA GLN A 466 26.60 10.66 -10.83
C GLN A 466 25.66 9.47 -11.05
N GLN A 467 25.04 8.97 -9.98
CA GLN A 467 24.11 7.85 -9.92
C GLN A 467 23.00 8.18 -8.92
N GLU A 468 21.93 7.38 -8.89
CA GLU A 468 20.85 7.56 -7.90
C GLU A 468 21.42 7.59 -6.47
N PRO A 469 20.83 8.42 -5.59
CA PRO A 469 21.35 8.61 -4.23
C PRO A 469 21.25 7.31 -3.43
N LYS A 470 22.39 6.83 -2.97
CA LYS A 470 22.46 5.71 -2.01
C LYS A 470 22.38 6.18 -0.56
N GLN A 471 22.55 7.47 -0.32
CA GLN A 471 22.43 8.08 1.00
C GLN A 471 21.34 9.13 1.00
N SER A 472 20.61 9.24 2.12
CA SER A 472 19.51 10.19 2.25
C SER A 472 19.35 10.69 3.69
N VAL A 473 18.86 11.93 3.83
CA VAL A 473 18.42 12.46 5.13
C VAL A 473 16.90 12.44 5.18
N LEU A 474 16.34 11.76 6.17
CA LEU A 474 14.90 11.56 6.31
C LEU A 474 14.30 12.41 7.43
N PHE A 475 13.17 13.04 7.10
CA PHE A 475 12.38 13.81 8.05
C PHE A 475 10.91 13.39 8.06
N PHE A 476 10.18 13.86 9.07
CA PHE A 476 8.72 13.79 9.07
C PHE A 476 8.10 14.94 8.26
N LYS A 477 8.56 16.18 8.47
CA LYS A 477 8.02 17.40 7.83
C LYS A 477 8.72 17.75 6.52
N LYS A 478 7.94 18.14 5.50
CA LYS A 478 8.46 18.69 4.23
C LYS A 478 9.31 19.95 4.44
N SER A 479 8.92 20.82 5.38
CA SER A 479 9.66 22.04 5.70
C SER A 479 11.06 21.79 6.29
N ASP A 480 11.25 20.71 7.05
CA ASP A 480 12.57 20.30 7.56
C ASP A 480 13.45 19.72 6.43
N CYS A 481 12.84 19.03 5.45
CA CYS A 481 13.54 18.59 4.23
C CYS A 481 14.07 19.80 3.45
N LEU A 482 13.23 20.82 3.21
CA LEU A 482 13.61 22.03 2.50
C LEU A 482 14.78 22.75 3.18
N LYS A 483 14.73 22.93 4.51
CA LYS A 483 15.82 23.55 5.28
C LYS A 483 17.14 22.78 5.09
N THR A 484 17.09 21.45 5.15
CA THR A 484 18.26 20.58 5.01
C THR A 484 18.80 20.59 3.59
N ASN A 485 17.93 20.56 2.58
CA ASN A 485 18.32 20.68 1.17
C ASN A 485 19.03 22.01 0.89
N LEU A 486 18.48 23.14 1.37
CA LEU A 486 19.14 24.45 1.26
C LEU A 486 20.46 24.49 2.04
N TRP A 487 20.55 23.80 3.18
CA TRP A 487 21.79 23.70 3.93
C TRP A 487 22.87 22.97 3.14
N VAL A 488 22.56 21.85 2.47
CA VAL A 488 23.48 21.10 1.60
C VAL A 488 23.99 21.99 0.47
N LYS A 489 23.09 22.73 -0.18
CA LYS A 489 23.48 23.69 -1.23
C LYS A 489 24.48 24.74 -0.74
N HIS A 490 24.24 25.30 0.44
CA HIS A 490 25.11 26.32 1.02
C HIS A 490 26.45 25.80 1.53
N HIS A 491 26.47 24.63 2.16
CA HIS A 491 27.63 24.19 2.95
C HIS A 491 28.38 23.01 2.35
N CYS A 492 27.76 22.25 1.45
CA CYS A 492 28.42 21.13 0.76
C CYS A 492 28.80 21.53 -0.66
N LEU A 493 27.84 22.00 -1.47
CA LEU A 493 28.09 22.33 -2.88
C LEU A 493 28.52 23.79 -3.08
N ASN A 494 28.19 24.67 -2.14
CA ASN A 494 28.43 26.12 -2.20
C ASN A 494 27.92 26.76 -3.52
N ASN A 495 26.76 26.30 -4.00
CA ASN A 495 26.18 26.71 -5.29
C ASN A 495 24.99 27.69 -5.16
N GLY A 496 24.73 28.21 -3.96
CA GLY A 496 23.73 29.25 -3.71
C GLY A 496 22.37 28.73 -3.21
N LYS A 497 21.33 29.57 -3.32
CA LYS A 497 19.94 29.24 -2.91
C LYS A 497 19.07 28.82 -4.08
N GLU A 498 19.22 29.51 -5.20
CA GLU A 498 18.49 29.25 -6.43
C GLU A 498 19.00 27.97 -7.10
N LEU A 499 18.20 27.43 -8.03
CA LEU A 499 18.57 26.32 -8.89
C LEU A 499 19.93 26.60 -9.58
N ALA A 500 20.86 25.65 -9.49
CA ALA A 500 22.23 25.79 -9.93
C ALA A 500 22.84 24.45 -10.35
N ALA A 501 23.95 24.52 -11.08
CA ALA A 501 24.78 23.36 -11.40
C ALA A 501 25.13 22.55 -10.12
N GLY A 502 25.07 21.24 -10.24
CA GLY A 502 25.33 20.29 -9.16
C GLY A 502 24.11 19.91 -8.31
N ASP A 503 22.96 20.57 -8.49
CA ASP A 503 21.77 20.27 -7.70
C ASP A 503 21.21 18.88 -7.97
N LEU A 504 20.73 18.21 -6.91
CA LEU A 504 20.04 16.93 -6.99
C LEU A 504 18.52 17.16 -6.92
N LEU A 505 17.83 16.80 -8.00
CA LEU A 505 16.39 16.93 -8.13
C LEU A 505 15.70 15.56 -8.20
N ILE A 506 14.45 15.50 -7.72
CA ILE A 506 13.54 14.38 -7.91
C ILE A 506 12.26 14.86 -8.62
N ALA A 507 11.83 14.13 -9.65
CA ALA A 507 10.60 14.42 -10.37
C ALA A 507 9.36 14.03 -9.54
N ASN A 508 8.35 14.89 -9.53
CA ASN A 508 7.05 14.65 -8.89
C ASN A 508 5.89 14.53 -9.89
N ASN A 509 6.15 14.67 -11.19
CA ASN A 509 5.23 14.36 -12.27
C ASN A 509 5.92 13.52 -13.36
N ASN A 510 5.16 13.06 -14.36
CA ASN A 510 5.70 12.38 -15.53
C ASN A 510 5.86 13.39 -16.67
N ILE A 511 7.01 13.38 -17.34
CA ILE A 511 7.29 14.24 -18.50
C ILE A 511 7.92 13.42 -19.64
N TYR A 512 7.97 14.00 -20.83
CA TYR A 512 8.65 13.43 -21.99
C TYR A 512 9.95 14.19 -22.29
N ILE A 513 11.00 13.50 -22.68
CA ILE A 513 12.22 14.07 -23.22
C ILE A 513 12.16 13.79 -24.73
N PRO A 514 11.99 14.82 -25.57
CA PRO A 514 11.92 14.63 -27.02
C PRO A 514 13.25 14.07 -27.56
N ASP A 515 13.19 13.30 -28.63
CA ASP A 515 14.39 12.90 -29.36
C ASP A 515 14.79 13.98 -30.35
N GLU A 516 15.92 14.64 -30.10
CA GLU A 516 16.46 15.69 -30.97
C GLU A 516 17.11 15.14 -32.25
N THR A 517 17.45 13.85 -32.27
CA THR A 517 18.10 13.23 -33.44
C THR A 517 17.11 12.89 -34.54
N GLY A 518 15.83 12.70 -34.19
CA GLY A 518 14.77 12.25 -35.08
C GLY A 518 14.84 10.78 -35.46
N PHE A 519 15.82 10.03 -34.95
CA PHE A 519 16.03 8.61 -35.21
C PHE A 519 15.57 7.70 -34.05
N GLY A 520 15.44 8.27 -32.86
CA GLY A 520 14.97 7.62 -31.65
C GLY A 520 13.55 8.04 -31.26
N ASN A 521 13.10 7.56 -30.10
CA ASN A 521 11.77 7.85 -29.58
C ASN A 521 11.85 8.71 -28.32
N PRO A 522 10.83 9.56 -28.06
CA PRO A 522 10.79 10.37 -26.85
C PRO A 522 10.89 9.50 -25.60
N LYS A 523 11.81 9.82 -24.69
CA LYS A 523 12.01 9.07 -23.45
C LYS A 523 11.08 9.60 -22.38
N ARG A 524 10.52 8.72 -21.56
CA ARG A 524 9.61 9.12 -20.50
C ARG A 524 10.34 9.23 -19.16
N VAL A 525 10.23 10.38 -18.52
CA VAL A 525 10.59 10.57 -17.13
C VAL A 525 9.38 10.24 -16.27
N LEU A 526 9.59 9.42 -15.25
CA LEU A 526 8.56 9.00 -14.31
C LEU A 526 8.74 9.71 -12.95
N ASN A 527 7.63 9.92 -12.25
CA ASN A 527 7.64 10.39 -10.86
C ASN A 527 8.57 9.51 -10.01
N GLY A 528 9.49 10.16 -9.29
CA GLY A 528 10.50 9.52 -8.45
C GLY A 528 11.86 9.32 -9.12
N MET A 529 12.04 9.68 -10.39
CA MET A 529 13.35 9.67 -11.04
C MET A 529 14.23 10.84 -10.55
N TYR A 530 15.53 10.57 -10.46
CA TYR A 530 16.53 11.53 -9.97
C TYR A 530 17.35 12.15 -11.10
N PHE A 531 17.71 13.41 -10.91
CA PHE A 531 18.47 14.22 -11.85
C PHE A 531 19.56 14.99 -11.14
N THR A 532 20.71 15.13 -11.80
CA THR A 532 21.74 16.09 -11.38
C THR A 532 21.80 17.22 -12.40
N VAL A 533 21.63 18.46 -11.93
CA VAL A 533 21.72 19.65 -12.78
C VAL A 533 23.16 19.82 -13.23
N LYS A 534 23.36 19.94 -14.55
CA LYS A 534 24.64 20.29 -15.15
C LYS A 534 24.77 21.79 -15.29
N ASP A 535 23.79 22.42 -15.92
CA ASP A 535 23.79 23.85 -16.22
C ASP A 535 22.38 24.43 -16.18
N VAL A 536 22.29 25.73 -15.88
CA VAL A 536 21.07 26.53 -15.97
C VAL A 536 21.16 27.36 -17.24
N LEU A 537 20.19 27.20 -18.14
CA LEU A 537 20.28 27.72 -19.51
C LEU A 537 19.49 29.02 -19.68
N GLU A 538 18.16 28.93 -19.59
CA GLU A 538 17.26 30.06 -19.83
C GLU A 538 16.15 30.12 -18.78
N LYS A 539 15.63 31.32 -18.52
CA LYS A 539 14.48 31.57 -17.65
C LYS A 539 13.36 32.21 -18.47
N HIS A 540 12.14 31.75 -18.26
CA HIS A 540 10.91 32.26 -18.87
C HIS A 540 9.88 32.53 -17.78
N SER A 541 9.10 33.59 -17.92
CA SER A 541 8.03 33.88 -16.97
C SER A 541 6.79 34.39 -17.67
N GLU A 542 5.63 33.98 -17.19
CA GLU A 542 4.33 34.43 -17.69
C GLU A 542 3.42 34.94 -16.58
N THR A 543 2.71 36.02 -16.91
CA THR A 543 1.70 36.62 -16.05
C THR A 543 0.33 36.09 -16.46
N ILE A 544 -0.34 35.40 -15.55
CA ILE A 544 -1.66 34.80 -15.77
C ILE A 544 -2.73 35.59 -14.99
N SER A 545 -3.70 36.12 -15.71
CA SER A 545 -4.87 36.78 -15.11
C SER A 545 -6.02 35.79 -14.98
N ILE A 546 -6.48 35.54 -13.76
CA ILE A 546 -7.62 34.65 -13.47
C ILE A 546 -8.83 35.51 -13.15
N LYS A 547 -9.98 35.27 -13.79
CA LYS A 547 -11.19 36.10 -13.63
C LYS A 547 -11.68 36.20 -12.19
N ALA A 548 -11.58 35.11 -11.43
CA ALA A 548 -12.01 35.04 -10.04
C ALA A 548 -11.11 35.80 -9.05
N TYR A 549 -9.88 36.15 -9.46
CA TYR A 549 -8.88 36.75 -8.58
C TYR A 549 -8.40 38.11 -9.09
N PRO A 550 -8.37 39.15 -8.24
CA PRO A 550 -8.01 40.51 -8.66
C PRO A 550 -6.52 40.70 -8.92
N ARG A 551 -5.65 39.80 -8.43
CA ARG A 551 -4.19 39.88 -8.61
C ARG A 551 -3.75 38.83 -9.63
N PRO A 552 -2.95 39.19 -10.64
CA PRO A 552 -2.40 38.21 -11.57
C PRO A 552 -1.36 37.31 -10.88
N MET A 553 -1.30 36.07 -11.31
CA MET A 553 -0.34 35.06 -10.86
C MET A 553 0.89 35.07 -11.78
N PHE A 554 2.07 34.85 -11.21
CA PHE A 554 3.32 34.76 -11.96
C PHE A 554 3.79 33.30 -11.98
N LEU A 555 3.90 32.73 -13.18
CA LEU A 555 4.49 31.42 -13.39
C LEU A 555 5.92 31.61 -13.91
N SER A 556 6.90 31.03 -13.22
CA SER A 556 8.30 31.08 -13.61
C SER A 556 8.81 29.69 -13.98
N PHE A 557 9.56 29.63 -15.07
CA PHE A 557 10.07 28.41 -15.68
C PHE A 557 11.57 28.57 -15.90
N THR A 558 12.35 27.57 -15.51
CA THR A 558 13.79 27.53 -15.77
C THR A 558 14.13 26.31 -16.60
N LYS A 559 14.79 26.53 -17.74
CA LYS A 559 15.37 25.46 -18.55
C LYS A 559 16.74 25.09 -18.01
N ILE A 560 16.95 23.80 -17.83
CA ILE A 560 18.19 23.23 -17.29
C ILE A 560 18.69 22.09 -18.17
N SER A 561 20.02 21.96 -18.24
CA SER A 561 20.67 20.74 -18.69
C SER A 561 20.86 19.83 -17.49
N VAL A 562 20.47 18.56 -17.61
CA VAL A 562 20.53 17.59 -16.51
C VAL A 562 21.15 16.28 -16.96
N LYS A 563 21.75 15.57 -16.02
CA LYS A 563 22.06 14.15 -16.13
C LYS A 563 20.93 13.34 -15.48
N CYS A 564 20.29 12.48 -16.25
CA CYS A 564 19.23 11.57 -15.79
C CYS A 564 19.86 10.37 -15.06
N LEU A 565 19.87 10.41 -13.72
CA LEU A 565 20.53 9.38 -12.89
C LEU A 565 19.80 8.03 -12.98
N SER A 566 18.48 8.07 -13.19
CA SER A 566 17.61 6.90 -13.33
C SER A 566 17.60 6.25 -14.71
N LEU A 567 18.08 6.94 -15.75
CA LEU A 567 17.99 6.51 -17.16
C LEU A 567 19.38 6.36 -17.79
N SER A 568 20.17 5.39 -17.31
CA SER A 568 21.53 5.10 -17.81
C SER A 568 22.50 6.30 -17.82
N GLY A 569 22.21 7.36 -17.05
CA GLY A 569 23.07 8.54 -16.94
C GLY A 569 23.06 9.46 -18.16
N GLN A 570 22.01 9.42 -18.99
CA GLN A 570 21.91 10.25 -20.20
C GLN A 570 21.65 11.72 -19.89
N ASP A 571 22.15 12.59 -20.76
CA ASP A 571 21.92 14.02 -20.66
C ASP A 571 20.61 14.41 -21.35
N ALA A 572 19.92 15.40 -20.79
CA ALA A 572 18.70 15.96 -21.34
C ALA A 572 18.56 17.45 -21.00
N GLU A 573 17.87 18.19 -21.86
CA GLU A 573 17.41 19.53 -21.55
C GLU A 573 15.93 19.49 -21.17
N ILE A 574 15.59 20.03 -20.00
CA ILE A 574 14.22 20.01 -19.47
C ILE A 574 13.86 21.36 -18.85
N TRP A 575 12.57 21.66 -18.87
CA TRP A 575 12.01 22.81 -18.16
C TRP A 575 11.53 22.41 -16.77
N VAL A 576 11.76 23.27 -15.78
CA VAL A 576 11.29 23.11 -14.41
C VAL A 576 10.39 24.28 -14.05
N LEU A 577 9.30 23.98 -13.33
CA LEU A 577 8.39 25.00 -12.80
C LEU A 577 8.94 25.50 -11.46
N ASP A 578 9.45 26.73 -11.42
CA ASP A 578 10.11 27.31 -10.25
C ASP A 578 9.14 27.47 -9.07
N ASN A 579 7.88 27.85 -9.34
CA ASN A 579 6.81 27.93 -8.34
C ASN A 579 6.67 26.63 -7.54
N TYR A 580 6.80 25.49 -8.23
CA TYR A 580 6.76 24.19 -7.56
C TYR A 580 8.07 23.89 -6.83
N LEU A 581 9.22 24.24 -7.39
CA LEU A 581 10.53 23.96 -6.77
C LEU A 581 10.71 24.71 -5.44
N ASP A 582 10.31 25.98 -5.39
CA ASP A 582 10.58 26.88 -4.26
C ASP A 582 9.58 26.74 -3.10
N CYS A 583 8.40 26.18 -3.36
CA CYS A 583 7.39 25.96 -2.32
C CYS A 583 7.81 24.84 -1.34
N SER A 584 7.44 24.93 -0.05
CA SER A 584 7.61 23.81 0.89
C SER A 584 6.65 22.66 0.62
N ASP A 585 5.47 22.97 0.09
CA ASP A 585 4.37 22.06 -0.13
C ASP A 585 4.05 21.94 -1.63
N GLU A 586 2.79 21.71 -1.96
CA GLU A 586 2.29 21.66 -3.34
C GLU A 586 1.89 23.06 -3.81
N LEU A 587 1.56 23.21 -5.10
CA LEU A 587 1.05 24.47 -5.64
C LEU A 587 -0.23 24.87 -4.91
N THR A 588 -0.40 26.15 -4.63
CA THR A 588 -1.68 26.64 -4.10
C THR A 588 -2.80 26.45 -5.11
N LYS A 589 -4.06 26.47 -4.67
CA LYS A 589 -5.21 26.37 -5.59
C LYS A 589 -5.16 27.43 -6.69
N GLU A 590 -4.77 28.66 -6.35
CA GLU A 590 -4.61 29.75 -7.31
C GLU A 590 -3.51 29.46 -8.34
N GLU A 591 -2.38 28.89 -7.91
CA GLU A 591 -1.29 28.48 -8.80
C GLU A 591 -1.68 27.31 -9.70
N GLN A 592 -2.45 26.34 -9.19
CA GLN A 592 -2.97 25.23 -9.99
C GLN A 592 -3.93 25.75 -11.07
N ILE A 593 -4.83 26.68 -10.74
CA ILE A 593 -5.72 27.33 -11.71
C ILE A 593 -4.89 28.13 -12.73
N ALA A 594 -3.88 28.87 -12.28
CA ALA A 594 -3.00 29.62 -13.18
C ALA A 594 -2.30 28.71 -14.21
N VAL A 595 -1.79 27.56 -13.77
CA VAL A 595 -1.17 26.57 -14.67
C VAL A 595 -2.20 25.99 -15.66
N ASN A 596 -3.41 25.67 -15.21
CA ASN A 596 -4.46 25.17 -16.09
C ASN A 596 -4.86 26.20 -17.16
N VAL A 597 -5.08 27.47 -16.76
CA VAL A 597 -5.36 28.58 -17.70
C VAL A 597 -4.23 28.75 -18.70
N PHE A 598 -2.97 28.67 -18.25
CA PHE A 598 -1.80 28.73 -19.11
C PHE A 598 -1.77 27.59 -20.15
N ILE A 599 -1.97 26.34 -19.71
CA ILE A 599 -2.02 25.17 -20.59
C ILE A 599 -3.17 25.28 -21.59
N ASN A 600 -4.38 25.63 -21.14
CA ASN A 600 -5.57 25.78 -21.99
C ASN A 600 -5.40 26.87 -23.04
N ARG A 601 -4.76 27.99 -22.68
CA ARG A 601 -4.42 29.05 -23.63
C ARG A 601 -3.50 28.53 -24.74
N ARG A 602 -2.42 27.82 -24.39
CA ARG A 602 -1.47 27.26 -25.38
C ARG A 602 -2.11 26.19 -26.26
N ILE A 603 -2.93 25.31 -25.68
CA ILE A 603 -3.73 24.33 -26.44
C ILE A 603 -4.66 25.04 -27.42
N THR A 604 -5.33 26.12 -26.99
CA THR A 604 -6.23 26.91 -27.85
C THR A 604 -5.47 27.59 -28.99
N GLU A 605 -4.29 28.14 -28.74
CA GLU A 605 -3.41 28.70 -29.77
C GLU A 605 -2.98 27.61 -30.78
N ARG A 606 -2.68 26.39 -30.30
CA ARG A 606 -2.37 25.25 -31.18
C ARG A 606 -3.56 24.81 -32.02
N LYS A 607 -4.77 24.76 -31.48
CA LYS A 607 -6.01 24.48 -32.23
C LYS A 607 -6.24 25.51 -33.35
N LYS A 608 -5.89 26.78 -33.14
CA LYS A 608 -5.95 27.80 -34.19
C LYS A 608 -4.92 27.55 -35.30
N SER A 609 -3.72 27.10 -34.94
CA SER A 609 -2.66 26.78 -35.91
C SER A 609 -2.92 25.50 -36.71
N SER A 610 -3.63 24.52 -36.12
CA SER A 610 -3.99 23.25 -36.75
C SER A 610 -5.49 22.95 -36.63
N PRO A 611 -6.38 23.68 -37.33
CA PRO A 611 -7.82 23.49 -37.24
C PRO A 611 -8.26 22.10 -37.70
N PHE A 612 -9.32 21.53 -37.09
CA PHE A 612 -9.88 20.21 -37.42
C PHE A 612 -10.01 19.95 -38.93
N ALA A 613 -10.55 20.92 -39.68
CA ALA A 613 -10.76 20.83 -41.13
C ALA A 613 -9.47 20.64 -41.96
N LYS A 614 -8.28 20.87 -41.38
CA LYS A 614 -6.97 20.68 -42.03
C LYS A 614 -6.25 19.42 -41.54
N THR A 615 -6.90 18.58 -40.74
CA THR A 615 -6.29 17.38 -40.16
C THR A 615 -6.71 16.10 -40.87
N GLU A 616 -5.95 15.03 -40.64
CA GLU A 616 -6.27 13.69 -41.15
C GLU A 616 -7.65 13.20 -40.64
N PHE A 617 -8.03 13.57 -39.40
CA PHE A 617 -9.32 13.20 -38.82
C PHE A 617 -10.51 13.71 -39.63
N TYR A 618 -10.40 14.91 -40.22
CA TYR A 618 -11.44 15.43 -41.11
C TYR A 618 -11.51 14.62 -42.42
N SER A 619 -10.36 14.26 -42.98
CA SER A 619 -10.30 13.41 -44.18
C SER A 619 -10.90 12.02 -43.91
N GLN A 620 -10.60 11.44 -42.74
CA GLN A 620 -11.16 10.16 -42.30
C GLN A 620 -12.68 10.25 -42.12
N LEU A 621 -13.20 11.32 -41.51
CA LEU A 621 -14.64 11.58 -41.40
C LEU A 621 -15.31 11.58 -42.78
N LEU A 622 -14.72 12.29 -43.75
CA LEU A 622 -15.26 12.33 -45.12
C LEU A 622 -15.25 10.95 -45.79
N SER A 623 -14.31 10.07 -45.47
CA SER A 623 -14.23 8.71 -46.01
C SER A 623 -15.07 7.67 -45.27
N ASP A 624 -15.67 8.03 -44.12
CA ASP A 624 -16.41 7.11 -43.26
C ASP A 624 -17.70 6.63 -43.95
N ALA A 625 -17.98 5.32 -43.87
CA ALA A 625 -19.16 4.72 -44.48
C ALA A 625 -20.47 5.29 -43.91
N ASP A 626 -20.50 5.57 -42.59
CA ASP A 626 -21.66 6.14 -41.92
C ASP A 626 -21.84 7.60 -42.33
N TYR A 627 -20.75 8.35 -42.52
CA TYR A 627 -20.81 9.72 -43.05
C TYR A 627 -21.34 9.73 -44.48
N GLN A 628 -20.90 8.79 -45.32
CA GLN A 628 -21.35 8.69 -46.71
C GLN A 628 -22.83 8.33 -46.84
N ALA A 629 -23.35 7.53 -45.90
CA ALA A 629 -24.75 7.15 -45.82
C ALA A 629 -25.68 8.28 -45.35
N LEU A 630 -25.15 9.38 -44.78
CA LEU A 630 -25.95 10.54 -44.38
C LEU A 630 -26.56 11.27 -45.58
N SER A 631 -27.70 11.92 -45.35
CA SER A 631 -28.34 12.80 -46.33
C SER A 631 -27.48 14.04 -46.62
N ASN A 632 -27.67 14.67 -47.79
CA ASN A 632 -26.93 15.89 -48.15
C ASN A 632 -27.16 17.02 -47.13
N ASP A 633 -28.39 17.17 -46.64
CA ASP A 633 -28.74 18.15 -45.61
C ASP A 633 -27.98 17.91 -44.29
N GLU A 634 -27.75 16.64 -43.92
CA GLU A 634 -26.96 16.28 -42.73
C GLU A 634 -25.46 16.52 -42.93
N LYS A 635 -24.94 16.30 -44.14
CA LYS A 635 -23.55 16.61 -44.50
C LYS A 635 -23.30 18.13 -44.44
N GLU A 636 -24.20 18.93 -45.01
CA GLU A 636 -24.15 20.40 -44.93
C GLU A 636 -24.28 20.89 -43.48
N ALA A 637 -25.13 20.24 -42.68
CA ALA A 637 -25.24 20.55 -41.26
C ALA A 637 -23.91 20.27 -40.50
N ILE A 638 -23.23 19.17 -40.80
CA ILE A 638 -21.91 18.86 -40.22
C ILE A 638 -20.88 19.94 -40.61
N GLU A 639 -20.83 20.34 -41.88
CA GLU A 639 -19.92 21.40 -42.34
C GLU A 639 -20.17 22.74 -41.64
N ASN A 640 -21.44 23.14 -41.50
CA ASN A 640 -21.81 24.34 -40.77
C ASN A 640 -21.41 24.26 -39.28
N ILE A 641 -21.53 23.09 -38.65
CA ILE A 641 -21.07 22.89 -37.25
C ILE A 641 -19.54 23.05 -37.15
N ILE A 642 -18.78 22.55 -38.13
CA ILE A 642 -17.32 22.70 -38.18
C ILE A 642 -16.94 24.18 -38.35
N GLN A 643 -17.61 24.90 -39.25
CA GLN A 643 -17.36 26.33 -39.47
C GLN A 643 -17.72 27.18 -38.24
N ASN A 644 -18.84 26.88 -37.57
CA ASN A 644 -19.27 27.57 -36.35
C ASN A 644 -18.25 27.53 -35.21
N ARG A 645 -17.40 26.50 -35.16
CA ARG A 645 -16.32 26.39 -34.15
C ARG A 645 -15.13 27.31 -34.45
N SER A 646 -15.01 27.81 -35.69
CA SER A 646 -13.92 28.69 -36.12
C SER A 646 -14.28 30.18 -36.05
N VAL A 647 -15.55 30.51 -35.74
CA VAL A 647 -16.07 31.88 -35.67
C VAL A 647 -16.55 32.24 -34.26
N GLN A 648 -16.67 33.54 -33.98
CA GLN A 648 -17.15 34.03 -32.69
C GLN A 648 -18.60 33.61 -32.44
N LYS A 649 -18.99 33.54 -31.16
CA LYS A 649 -20.33 33.06 -30.74
C LYS A 649 -21.48 33.81 -31.43
N GLU A 650 -21.26 35.09 -31.74
CA GLU A 650 -22.21 36.01 -32.40
C GLU A 650 -22.42 35.69 -33.89
N ASP A 651 -21.42 35.08 -34.55
CA ASP A 651 -21.43 34.77 -35.99
C ASP A 651 -21.86 33.32 -36.29
N ARG A 652 -22.23 32.54 -35.26
CA ARG A 652 -22.59 31.13 -35.41
C ARG A 652 -23.97 30.96 -36.03
N VAL A 653 -24.07 30.17 -37.09
CA VAL A 653 -25.33 29.81 -37.75
C VAL A 653 -26.04 28.71 -36.95
N PRO A 654 -27.33 28.82 -36.62
CA PRO A 654 -28.05 27.76 -35.94
C PRO A 654 -28.22 26.52 -36.85
N VAL A 655 -27.76 25.35 -36.39
CA VAL A 655 -27.78 24.10 -37.16
C VAL A 655 -28.73 23.07 -36.55
N LYS A 656 -29.66 22.53 -37.35
CA LYS A 656 -30.48 21.35 -37.00
C LYS A 656 -29.91 20.10 -37.67
N THR A 657 -29.71 19.04 -36.90
CA THR A 657 -29.17 17.76 -37.40
C THR A 657 -29.58 16.61 -36.46
N THR A 658 -29.41 15.37 -36.91
CA THR A 658 -29.79 14.17 -36.16
C THR A 658 -28.80 13.82 -35.04
N LYS A 659 -29.24 13.00 -34.08
CA LYS A 659 -28.37 12.49 -33.00
C LYS A 659 -27.22 11.65 -33.57
N VAL A 660 -27.48 10.89 -34.64
CA VAL A 660 -26.49 10.03 -35.31
C VAL A 660 -25.38 10.87 -35.93
N ALA A 661 -25.72 11.88 -36.74
CA ALA A 661 -24.75 12.78 -37.34
C ALA A 661 -23.91 13.56 -36.29
N ARG A 662 -24.54 14.00 -35.18
CA ARG A 662 -23.81 14.62 -34.06
C ARG A 662 -22.85 13.66 -33.37
N SER A 663 -23.30 12.42 -33.12
CA SER A 663 -22.48 11.39 -32.46
C SER A 663 -21.27 11.01 -33.32
N LEU A 664 -21.47 10.88 -34.63
CA LEU A 664 -20.39 10.60 -35.57
C LEU A 664 -19.35 11.74 -35.58
N LEU A 665 -19.80 12.99 -35.75
CA LEU A 665 -18.93 14.15 -35.73
C LEU A 665 -18.19 14.28 -34.38
N LYS A 666 -18.89 14.03 -33.26
CA LYS A 666 -18.30 14.03 -31.91
C LYS A 666 -17.15 13.02 -31.80
N CYS A 667 -17.32 11.78 -32.27
CA CYS A 667 -16.26 10.75 -32.23
C CYS A 667 -14.96 11.20 -32.93
N TYR A 668 -15.05 11.87 -34.09
CA TYR A 668 -13.87 12.39 -34.79
C TYR A 668 -13.26 13.61 -34.09
N TYR A 669 -14.08 14.51 -33.54
CA TYR A 669 -13.60 15.64 -32.76
C TYR A 669 -12.90 15.19 -31.47
N ASP A 670 -13.45 14.22 -30.74
CA ASP A 670 -12.87 13.71 -29.50
C ASP A 670 -11.48 13.12 -29.76
N ARG A 671 -11.31 12.43 -30.90
CA ARG A 671 -10.00 11.94 -31.35
C ARG A 671 -9.03 13.06 -31.70
N TYR A 672 -9.47 14.05 -32.46
CA TYR A 672 -8.66 15.25 -32.80
C TYR A 672 -8.23 16.02 -31.54
N GLU A 673 -9.16 16.25 -30.62
CA GLU A 673 -8.90 16.93 -29.35
C GLU A 673 -7.89 16.17 -28.49
N SER A 674 -8.06 14.85 -28.39
CA SER A 674 -7.13 13.97 -27.68
C SER A 674 -5.72 14.01 -28.29
N ASP A 675 -5.63 14.03 -29.62
CA ASP A 675 -4.35 14.10 -30.33
C ASP A 675 -3.65 15.46 -30.14
N ILE A 676 -4.40 16.57 -30.23
CA ILE A 676 -3.88 17.91 -29.94
C ILE A 676 -3.38 17.99 -28.49
N GLN A 677 -4.15 17.49 -27.52
CA GLN A 677 -3.73 17.50 -26.12
C GLN A 677 -2.48 16.63 -25.88
N ARG A 678 -2.43 15.43 -26.48
CA ARG A 678 -1.28 14.53 -26.39
C ARG A 678 -0.03 15.17 -26.99
N SER A 679 -0.12 15.61 -28.24
CA SER A 679 1.00 16.22 -28.96
C SER A 679 1.44 17.56 -28.34
N SER A 680 0.55 18.25 -27.62
CA SER A 680 0.89 19.41 -26.79
C SER A 680 1.71 19.00 -25.57
N ARG A 681 1.30 17.94 -24.85
CA ARG A 681 2.05 17.41 -23.70
C ARG A 681 3.39 16.78 -24.09
N GLU A 682 3.54 16.29 -25.31
CA GLU A 682 4.79 15.68 -25.78
C GLU A 682 5.75 16.71 -26.37
N ASN A 683 5.24 17.69 -27.14
CA ASN A 683 6.09 18.57 -27.95
C ASN A 683 6.18 20.02 -27.45
N ASP A 684 5.25 20.49 -26.60
CA ASP A 684 5.36 21.84 -26.01
C ASP A 684 6.15 21.77 -24.70
N PRO A 685 7.37 22.32 -24.64
CA PRO A 685 8.24 22.15 -23.48
C PRO A 685 7.71 22.78 -22.19
N LEU A 686 6.85 23.80 -22.29
CA LEU A 686 6.29 24.51 -21.14
C LEU A 686 4.99 23.86 -20.62
N ILE A 687 4.27 23.12 -21.47
CA ILE A 687 3.19 22.22 -21.01
C ILE A 687 3.81 20.95 -20.39
N ASN A 688 4.88 20.44 -20.99
CA ASN A 688 5.64 19.27 -20.55
C ASN A 688 6.69 19.59 -19.46
N VAL A 689 6.39 20.56 -18.59
CA VAL A 689 7.32 21.04 -17.57
C VAL A 689 7.45 20.04 -16.40
N MET A 690 8.67 19.89 -15.88
CA MET A 690 8.95 19.07 -14.71
C MET A 690 8.56 19.78 -13.42
N TYR A 691 7.81 19.09 -12.57
CA TYR A 691 7.56 19.49 -11.18
C TYR A 691 8.61 18.80 -10.34
N ALA A 692 9.61 19.54 -9.87
CA ALA A 692 10.79 19.00 -9.21
C ALA A 692 10.91 19.48 -7.76
N LYS A 693 11.53 18.67 -6.90
CA LYS A 693 12.01 19.09 -5.57
C LYS A 693 13.47 18.71 -5.40
N TYR A 694 14.19 19.42 -4.54
CA TYR A 694 15.52 18.99 -4.09
C TYR A 694 15.44 17.67 -3.32
N ALA A 695 16.43 16.80 -3.50
CA ALA A 695 16.30 15.40 -3.09
C ALA A 695 17.43 14.83 -2.23
N TRP A 696 18.30 15.65 -1.63
CA TRP A 696 19.27 15.18 -0.62
C TRP A 696 18.59 14.79 0.70
N ALA A 697 17.51 15.51 1.02
CA ALA A 697 16.64 15.25 2.14
C ALA A 697 15.18 15.12 1.67
N ILE A 698 14.51 14.05 2.10
CA ILE A 698 13.11 13.75 1.76
C ILE A 698 12.33 13.29 2.99
N THR A 699 11.00 13.25 2.89
CA THR A 699 10.19 12.72 3.99
C THR A 699 10.25 11.19 4.01
N VAL A 700 10.06 10.57 5.19
CA VAL A 700 9.94 9.09 5.28
C VAL A 700 8.81 8.58 4.37
N HIS A 701 7.67 9.27 4.30
CA HIS A 701 6.58 8.93 3.37
C HIS A 701 7.02 8.93 1.89
N LYS A 702 7.84 9.90 1.47
CA LYS A 702 8.39 9.92 0.11
C LYS A 702 9.47 8.84 -0.04
N ALA A 703 10.22 8.49 1.00
CA ALA A 703 11.23 7.44 0.97
C ALA A 703 10.63 6.03 0.78
N VAL A 704 9.43 5.77 1.35
CA VAL A 704 8.72 4.49 1.18
C VAL A 704 8.62 4.12 -0.30
N GLY A 705 9.04 2.89 -0.64
CA GLY A 705 9.17 2.43 -2.03
C GLY A 705 10.56 2.66 -2.65
N SER A 706 11.53 3.15 -1.87
CA SER A 706 12.95 3.31 -2.25
C SER A 706 13.81 2.54 -1.24
N GLU A 707 15.09 2.36 -1.58
CA GLU A 707 16.08 1.69 -0.72
C GLU A 707 17.38 2.50 -0.74
N PHE A 708 17.94 2.73 0.45
CA PHE A 708 19.17 3.51 0.65
C PHE A 708 20.19 2.68 1.42
N ASP A 709 21.47 2.76 1.04
CA ASP A 709 22.56 2.14 1.78
C ASP A 709 22.69 2.78 3.18
N ASN A 710 22.53 4.10 3.29
CA ASN A 710 22.68 4.81 4.57
C ASN A 710 21.65 5.92 4.71
N VAL A 711 21.08 6.05 5.91
CA VAL A 711 20.06 7.05 6.21
C VAL A 711 20.40 7.79 7.49
N ILE A 712 20.24 9.12 7.49
CA ILE A 712 20.15 9.90 8.73
C ILE A 712 18.69 10.26 8.97
N LEU A 713 18.12 9.84 10.09
CA LEU A 713 16.75 10.16 10.49
C LEU A 713 16.74 11.01 11.76
N LYS A 714 15.98 12.10 11.76
CA LYS A 714 15.72 12.91 12.97
C LYS A 714 14.56 12.29 13.74
N GLY A 715 14.82 11.66 14.89
CA GLY A 715 13.84 10.93 15.70
C GLY A 715 12.70 11.80 16.24
N PHE A 716 12.91 13.10 16.43
CA PHE A 716 11.86 14.03 16.83
C PHE A 716 10.96 14.48 15.66
N ARG A 717 9.66 14.16 15.72
CA ARG A 717 8.65 14.57 14.73
C ARG A 717 8.14 16.00 14.97
N THR A 718 7.27 16.18 15.97
CA THR A 718 6.64 17.45 16.35
C THR A 718 6.31 17.46 17.85
N GLU A 719 6.08 18.65 18.42
CA GLU A 719 5.82 18.79 19.88
C GLU A 719 4.51 18.13 20.34
N ASN A 720 3.49 18.03 19.49
CA ASN A 720 2.13 17.60 19.88
C ASN A 720 1.75 16.19 19.39
N ASP A 721 2.61 15.52 18.61
CA ASP A 721 2.30 14.18 18.05
C ASP A 721 2.43 13.04 19.08
N GLY A 722 3.18 13.27 20.16
CA GLY A 722 3.60 12.23 21.09
C GLY A 722 4.52 11.16 20.44
N ILE A 723 5.06 10.28 21.27
CA ILE A 723 5.92 9.16 20.84
C ILE A 723 5.37 7.79 21.27
N CYS A 724 4.38 7.75 22.14
CA CYS A 724 3.77 6.53 22.70
C CYS A 724 2.53 6.08 21.91
N ASN A 725 2.61 6.09 20.58
CA ASN A 725 1.49 5.74 19.70
C ASN A 725 1.96 4.99 18.44
N GLU A 726 1.00 4.33 17.79
CA GLU A 726 1.23 3.55 16.58
C GLU A 726 1.83 4.38 15.44
N SER A 727 1.36 5.62 15.25
CA SER A 727 1.85 6.48 14.17
C SER A 727 3.36 6.74 14.28
N TYR A 728 3.85 7.00 15.49
CA TYR A 728 5.28 7.20 15.73
C TYR A 728 6.08 5.93 15.43
N PHE A 729 5.65 4.80 15.97
CA PHE A 729 6.32 3.50 15.82
C PHE A 729 6.37 3.05 14.35
N ARG A 730 5.23 3.17 13.64
CA ARG A 730 5.10 2.88 12.19
C ARG A 730 5.99 3.76 11.33
N TRP A 731 6.10 5.05 11.66
CA TRP A 731 6.98 5.98 10.96
C TRP A 731 8.46 5.64 11.16
N LEU A 732 8.87 5.34 12.40
CA LEU A 732 10.25 4.92 12.69
C LEU A 732 10.59 3.58 12.02
N TYR A 733 9.67 2.61 12.12
CA TYR A 733 9.78 1.32 11.44
C TYR A 733 9.97 1.48 9.92
N SER A 734 9.17 2.35 9.30
CA SER A 734 9.30 2.64 7.85
C SER A 734 10.64 3.27 7.49
N GLY A 735 11.19 4.14 8.35
CA GLY A 735 12.53 4.69 8.19
C GLY A 735 13.64 3.63 8.27
N LEU A 736 13.48 2.63 9.14
CA LEU A 736 14.38 1.48 9.23
C LEU A 736 14.30 0.61 7.98
N CYS A 737 13.08 0.32 7.49
CA CYS A 737 12.86 -0.56 6.33
C CYS A 737 13.41 -0.01 5.01
N VAL A 738 13.50 1.31 4.83
CA VAL A 738 14.10 1.91 3.62
C VAL A 738 15.63 1.93 3.67
N THR A 739 16.25 1.44 4.75
CA THR A 739 17.70 1.50 4.98
C THR A 739 18.33 0.10 4.91
N ALA A 740 19.06 -0.19 3.84
CA ALA A 740 19.76 -1.46 3.63
C ALA A 740 21.00 -1.61 4.53
N GLY A 741 21.85 -0.58 4.59
CA GLY A 741 23.07 -0.54 5.42
C GLY A 741 22.83 0.12 6.78
N VAL A 742 23.49 1.25 7.05
CA VAL A 742 23.53 1.87 8.38
C VAL A 742 22.42 2.91 8.59
N PHE A 743 21.69 2.76 9.70
CA PHE A 743 20.67 3.70 10.14
C PHE A 743 21.20 4.64 11.21
N TYR A 744 21.48 5.89 10.83
CA TYR A 744 21.89 6.93 11.75
C TYR A 744 20.67 7.63 12.34
N ILE A 745 20.55 7.70 13.66
CA ILE A 745 19.46 8.42 14.32
C ILE A 745 19.97 9.64 15.07
N ALA A 746 19.37 10.78 14.78
CA ALA A 746 19.62 12.05 15.47
C ALA A 746 18.46 12.33 16.43
N GLN A 747 18.76 12.71 17.67
CA GLN A 747 17.74 12.94 18.70
C GLN A 747 16.80 11.73 18.89
N PRO A 748 17.33 10.53 19.16
CA PRO A 748 16.51 9.35 19.41
C PRO A 748 15.50 9.65 20.53
N GLN A 749 14.29 9.09 20.39
CA GLN A 749 13.22 9.21 21.39
C GLN A 749 13.09 7.89 22.11
N TYR A 750 13.08 7.92 23.44
CA TYR A 750 13.01 6.73 24.28
C TYR A 750 11.66 6.66 24.97
N VAL A 751 11.13 5.46 25.14
CA VAL A 751 9.89 5.21 25.89
C VAL A 751 10.16 4.09 26.89
N HIS A 752 9.73 4.30 28.14
CA HIS A 752 9.85 3.31 29.20
C HIS A 752 8.51 3.19 29.95
N PRO A 753 8.14 2.00 30.48
CA PRO A 753 6.85 1.79 31.15
C PRO A 753 6.57 2.67 32.37
N PHE A 754 7.60 3.32 32.92
CA PHE A 754 7.51 4.21 34.09
C PHE A 754 7.66 5.70 33.71
N MET A 755 7.58 6.04 32.42
CA MET A 755 7.62 7.42 31.96
C MET A 755 6.46 8.21 32.60
N ASN A 756 6.76 9.42 33.11
CA ASN A 756 5.81 10.27 33.84
C ASN A 756 5.21 9.64 35.11
N CYS A 757 5.81 8.56 35.62
CA CYS A 757 5.37 7.91 36.86
C CYS A 757 5.65 8.80 38.07
N THR A 758 4.64 9.00 38.92
CA THR A 758 4.79 9.75 40.17
C THR A 758 5.06 8.81 41.35
N VAL A 759 5.96 9.20 42.27
CA VAL A 759 6.28 8.41 43.46
C VAL A 759 5.89 9.18 44.72
N SER A 760 5.09 8.57 45.60
CA SER A 760 4.68 9.17 46.87
C SER A 760 4.77 8.19 48.03
N GLU A 761 5.03 8.69 49.23
CA GLU A 761 4.93 7.92 50.48
C GLU A 761 3.58 8.20 51.14
N THR A 762 2.97 7.18 51.74
CA THR A 762 1.67 7.27 52.43
C THR A 762 1.67 6.46 53.72
N ASP A 763 1.14 7.05 54.80
CA ASP A 763 1.03 6.39 56.11
C ASP A 763 -0.13 5.38 56.20
N SER A 764 -1.03 5.36 55.20
CA SER A 764 -2.22 4.53 55.19
C SER A 764 -1.96 3.18 54.51
N GLY A 765 -1.69 2.16 55.34
CA GLY A 765 -1.75 0.76 54.96
C GLY A 765 -3.09 0.40 54.32
N VAL A 766 -3.07 -0.58 53.42
CA VAL A 766 -4.26 -1.13 52.76
C VAL A 766 -5.28 -1.53 53.83
N ASN A 767 -6.38 -0.79 53.96
CA ASN A 767 -7.56 -1.35 54.64
C ASN A 767 -7.99 -2.57 53.82
N PRO A 768 -8.12 -3.76 54.42
CA PRO A 768 -8.59 -4.94 53.70
C PRO A 768 -9.92 -4.61 53.02
N PRO A 769 -10.19 -5.19 51.83
CA PRO A 769 -11.45 -4.93 51.13
C PRO A 769 -12.61 -5.16 52.09
N LYS A 770 -13.49 -4.15 52.26
CA LYS A 770 -14.72 -4.31 53.04
C LYS A 770 -15.49 -5.47 52.43
N GLN A 771 -15.57 -6.57 53.17
CA GLN A 771 -16.22 -7.80 52.75
C GLN A 771 -17.69 -7.51 52.46
N LEU A 772 -18.12 -7.73 51.21
CA LEU A 772 -19.54 -7.66 50.86
C LEU A 772 -20.20 -8.99 51.21
N LEU A 773 -21.27 -8.90 51.99
CA LEU A 773 -22.12 -10.02 52.37
C LEU A 773 -23.07 -10.33 51.19
N ILE A 774 -22.95 -11.50 50.58
CA ILE A 774 -23.88 -11.97 49.55
C ILE A 774 -24.41 -13.33 49.96
N TYR A 775 -25.72 -13.52 49.83
CA TYR A 775 -26.43 -14.75 50.12
C TYR A 775 -26.96 -15.35 48.82
N ASP A 776 -26.33 -16.44 48.37
CA ASP A 776 -26.81 -17.18 47.21
C ASP A 776 -27.87 -18.21 47.62
N GLY A 777 -29.00 -18.26 46.91
CA GLY A 777 -30.06 -19.24 47.14
C GLY A 777 -30.76 -19.20 48.50
N TYR A 778 -30.64 -18.12 49.28
CA TYR A 778 -31.21 -18.03 50.63
C TYR A 778 -32.75 -18.07 50.61
N LYS A 779 -33.32 -19.01 51.36
CA LYS A 779 -34.78 -19.14 51.54
C LYS A 779 -35.22 -18.46 52.83
N VAL A 780 -36.02 -17.39 52.69
CA VAL A 780 -36.59 -16.69 53.84
C VAL A 780 -37.50 -17.64 54.63
N PRO A 781 -37.28 -17.84 55.94
CA PRO A 781 -38.16 -18.65 56.78
C PRO A 781 -39.61 -18.15 56.73
N SER A 782 -40.58 -19.07 56.73
CA SER A 782 -42.02 -18.74 56.59
C SER A 782 -42.53 -17.72 57.62
N ARG A 783 -41.93 -17.65 58.81
CA ARG A 783 -42.25 -16.65 59.85
C ARG A 783 -41.86 -15.21 59.51
N PHE A 784 -41.02 -15.01 58.49
CA PHE A 784 -40.60 -13.69 58.00
C PHE A 784 -41.15 -13.39 56.60
N SER A 785 -42.13 -14.15 56.11
CA SER A 785 -42.72 -13.98 54.77
C SER A 785 -43.24 -12.56 54.52
N ASP A 786 -43.78 -11.93 55.56
CA ASP A 786 -44.39 -10.60 55.49
C ASP A 786 -43.34 -9.48 55.56
N MET A 787 -42.06 -9.83 55.74
CA MET A 787 -40.91 -8.92 55.88
C MET A 787 -39.86 -9.11 54.77
N VAL A 788 -40.23 -9.80 53.68
CA VAL A 788 -39.38 -10.02 52.51
C VAL A 788 -39.22 -8.73 51.70
N LEU A 789 -38.00 -8.42 51.27
CA LEU A 789 -37.65 -7.28 50.44
C LEU A 789 -37.24 -7.77 49.05
N ASN A 790 -37.29 -6.86 48.07
CA ASN A 790 -36.75 -7.12 46.72
C ASN A 790 -35.24 -7.41 46.73
N ASN A 791 -34.50 -6.89 47.73
CA ASN A 791 -33.09 -7.21 47.92
C ASN A 791 -32.93 -8.46 48.80
N VAL A 792 -32.65 -9.60 48.15
CA VAL A 792 -32.48 -10.91 48.79
C VAL A 792 -31.37 -10.89 49.85
N ASN A 793 -30.26 -10.17 49.60
CA ASN A 793 -29.15 -10.08 50.55
C ASN A 793 -29.52 -9.30 51.81
N ALA A 794 -30.32 -8.24 51.68
CA ALA A 794 -30.81 -7.47 52.81
C ALA A 794 -31.81 -8.29 53.64
N SER A 795 -32.74 -8.99 52.99
CA SER A 795 -33.66 -9.91 53.67
C SER A 795 -32.93 -11.02 54.41
N ALA A 796 -31.93 -11.62 53.79
CA ALA A 796 -31.12 -12.67 54.42
C ALA A 796 -30.35 -12.15 55.64
N ALA A 797 -29.65 -11.01 55.51
CA ALA A 797 -28.92 -10.39 56.60
C ALA A 797 -29.82 -10.06 57.80
N ILE A 798 -31.02 -9.52 57.54
CA ILE A 798 -32.00 -9.19 58.59
C ILE A 798 -32.54 -10.45 59.24
N CYS A 799 -32.85 -11.50 58.47
CA CYS A 799 -33.36 -12.76 59.01
C CYS A 799 -32.32 -13.46 59.90
N GLU A 800 -31.06 -13.52 59.48
CA GLU A 800 -29.99 -14.12 60.28
C GLU A 800 -29.73 -13.31 61.54
N LEU A 801 -29.69 -11.98 61.42
CA LEU A 801 -29.53 -11.11 62.59
C LEU A 801 -30.69 -11.28 63.57
N ALA A 802 -31.94 -11.32 63.08
CA ALA A 802 -33.13 -11.53 63.91
C ALA A 802 -33.07 -12.85 64.69
N LYS A 803 -32.66 -13.96 64.05
CA LYS A 803 -32.48 -15.25 64.74
C LYS A 803 -31.49 -15.18 65.89
N LEU A 804 -30.45 -14.36 65.77
CA LEU A 804 -29.40 -14.22 66.79
C LEU A 804 -29.83 -13.34 67.97
N ILE A 805 -30.61 -12.30 67.73
CA ILE A 805 -30.98 -11.32 68.78
C ILE A 805 -32.33 -11.60 69.47
N GLU A 806 -33.22 -12.38 68.85
CA GLU A 806 -34.51 -12.79 69.42
C GLU A 806 -34.41 -13.53 70.77
N PRO A 807 -33.45 -14.45 71.01
CA PRO A 807 -33.28 -15.10 72.31
C PRO A 807 -33.02 -14.11 73.46
N SER A 808 -32.46 -12.94 73.15
CA SER A 808 -32.22 -11.84 74.09
C SER A 808 -33.45 -10.94 74.28
N GLY A 809 -34.60 -11.30 73.68
CA GLY A 809 -35.89 -10.63 73.84
C GLY A 809 -36.18 -9.53 72.82
N TYR A 810 -35.33 -9.35 71.79
CA TYR A 810 -35.54 -8.36 70.73
C TYR A 810 -36.33 -8.97 69.57
N ILE A 811 -37.58 -8.55 69.38
CA ILE A 811 -38.45 -9.14 68.34
C ILE A 811 -38.52 -8.20 67.14
N LEU A 812 -38.26 -8.70 65.94
CA LEU A 812 -38.36 -7.92 64.70
C LEU A 812 -39.82 -7.52 64.47
N GLU A 813 -40.10 -6.22 64.44
CA GLU A 813 -41.46 -5.70 64.24
C GLU A 813 -41.72 -5.23 62.81
N VAL A 814 -40.76 -4.51 62.23
CA VAL A 814 -40.93 -3.87 60.91
C VAL A 814 -39.59 -3.82 60.19
N VAL A 815 -39.62 -4.11 58.89
CA VAL A 815 -38.51 -3.83 57.97
C VAL A 815 -38.95 -2.76 56.99
N LYS A 816 -38.18 -1.66 56.91
CA LYS A 816 -38.50 -0.51 56.06
C LYS A 816 -37.34 -0.24 55.09
N PRO A 817 -37.53 -0.42 53.77
CA PRO A 817 -36.57 0.07 52.78
C PRO A 817 -36.64 1.61 52.78
N CYS A 818 -35.52 2.28 53.07
CA CYS A 818 -35.45 3.74 53.08
C CYS A 818 -35.07 4.30 51.71
N ASN A 819 -34.15 3.63 51.02
CA ASN A 819 -33.76 3.89 49.64
C ASN A 819 -33.08 2.63 49.06
N ASP A 820 -32.62 2.70 47.81
CA ASP A 820 -32.01 1.57 47.11
C ASP A 820 -30.77 0.98 47.82
N TYR A 821 -30.11 1.77 48.67
CA TYR A 821 -28.85 1.42 49.34
C TYR A 821 -28.99 1.19 50.85
N LEU A 822 -30.15 1.48 51.44
CA LEU A 822 -30.36 1.43 52.89
C LEU A 822 -31.73 0.83 53.25
N THR A 823 -31.70 -0.20 54.07
CA THR A 823 -32.87 -0.81 54.69
C THR A 823 -32.75 -0.71 56.20
N LYS A 824 -33.84 -0.37 56.90
CA LYS A 824 -33.88 -0.33 58.36
C LYS A 824 -34.72 -1.48 58.90
N ALA A 825 -34.17 -2.23 59.85
CA ALA A 825 -34.88 -3.26 60.62
C ALA A 825 -35.17 -2.72 62.03
N VAL A 826 -36.43 -2.75 62.43
CA VAL A 826 -36.91 -2.18 63.69
C VAL A 826 -37.37 -3.31 64.61
N PHE A 827 -36.78 -3.38 65.79
CA PHE A 827 -37.03 -4.41 66.80
C PHE A 827 -37.66 -3.81 68.07
N SER A 828 -38.55 -4.56 68.69
CA SER A 828 -39.06 -4.27 70.04
C SER A 828 -37.99 -4.61 71.09
N VAL A 829 -38.07 -3.95 72.25
CA VAL A 829 -37.11 -4.11 73.37
C VAL A 829 -37.84 -4.60 74.62
N PRO A 830 -37.24 -5.49 75.44
CA PRO A 830 -37.94 -6.13 76.57
C PRO A 830 -38.46 -5.19 77.68
N GLN A 831 -37.92 -3.97 77.84
CA GLN A 831 -38.16 -3.13 79.04
C GLN A 831 -38.59 -1.66 78.78
N GLY A 832 -39.25 -1.34 77.67
CA GLY A 832 -39.78 0.02 77.49
C GLY A 832 -40.82 0.18 76.37
N ILE A 833 -42.06 0.50 76.74
CA ILE A 833 -43.23 0.59 75.84
C ILE A 833 -43.10 1.71 74.76
N LYS A 834 -42.00 2.48 74.70
CA LYS A 834 -41.87 3.63 73.78
C LYS A 834 -40.55 3.80 73.00
N LYS A 835 -39.52 2.97 73.19
CA LYS A 835 -38.29 3.05 72.37
C LYS A 835 -38.10 1.74 71.62
N LYS A 836 -37.60 1.79 70.38
CA LYS A 836 -37.35 0.63 69.51
C LYS A 836 -35.87 0.56 69.18
N LEU A 837 -35.35 -0.64 68.94
CA LEU A 837 -33.99 -0.84 68.40
C LEU A 837 -34.07 -0.73 66.88
N VAL A 838 -33.26 0.16 66.28
CA VAL A 838 -33.19 0.35 64.83
C VAL A 838 -31.82 -0.07 64.35
N ILE A 839 -31.80 -0.96 63.36
CA ILE A 839 -30.58 -1.45 62.72
C ILE A 839 -30.63 -1.07 61.24
N ASP A 840 -29.59 -0.40 60.78
CA ASP A 840 -29.36 0.06 59.41
C ASP A 840 -28.54 -0.98 58.63
N ILE A 841 -29.07 -1.45 57.50
CA ILE A 841 -28.46 -2.41 56.59
C ILE A 841 -28.12 -1.70 55.27
N HIS A 842 -26.83 -1.50 55.01
CA HIS A 842 -26.32 -0.78 53.85
C HIS A 842 -25.88 -1.73 52.73
N ASN A 843 -26.33 -1.51 51.48
CA ASN A 843 -25.95 -2.32 50.32
C ASN A 843 -25.26 -1.47 49.22
N LYS A 844 -24.65 -2.12 48.21
CA LYS A 844 -23.90 -1.49 47.10
C LYS A 844 -24.62 -1.40 45.74
N GLY A 845 -25.93 -1.65 45.69
CA GLY A 845 -26.72 -1.55 44.45
C GLY A 845 -26.39 -2.61 43.39
N ALA A 846 -26.99 -2.47 42.20
CA ALA A 846 -27.03 -3.55 41.19
C ALA A 846 -25.66 -3.97 40.62
N LYS A 847 -24.69 -3.05 40.47
CA LYS A 847 -23.35 -3.37 39.94
C LYS A 847 -22.57 -4.35 40.82
N ASP A 848 -22.85 -4.32 42.12
CA ASP A 848 -22.20 -5.13 43.14
C ASP A 848 -23.18 -6.17 43.72
N SER A 849 -24.12 -6.64 42.88
CA SER A 849 -25.11 -7.67 43.20
C SER A 849 -25.92 -7.38 44.47
N TYR A 850 -26.10 -6.10 44.81
CA TYR A 850 -26.75 -5.64 46.04
C TYR A 850 -26.13 -6.20 47.34
N GLY A 851 -24.83 -6.52 47.35
CA GLY A 851 -24.14 -7.05 48.53
C GLY A 851 -24.15 -6.09 49.72
N ILE A 852 -24.25 -6.63 50.94
CA ILE A 852 -24.30 -5.82 52.17
C ILE A 852 -22.89 -5.38 52.54
N SER A 853 -22.72 -4.06 52.64
CA SER A 853 -21.45 -3.40 52.91
C SER A 853 -21.26 -2.97 54.36
N ALA A 854 -22.35 -2.87 55.13
CA ALA A 854 -22.33 -2.59 56.56
C ALA A 854 -23.70 -2.89 57.19
N ILE A 855 -23.68 -3.34 58.44
CA ILE A 855 -24.85 -3.39 59.33
C ILE A 855 -24.50 -2.53 60.55
N ARG A 856 -25.36 -1.58 60.91
CA ARG A 856 -25.08 -0.60 61.96
C ARG A 856 -26.27 -0.43 62.86
N MET A 857 -26.04 -0.41 64.16
CA MET A 857 -27.07 -0.10 65.13
C MET A 857 -27.15 1.42 65.34
N GLU A 858 -28.36 1.98 65.39
CA GLU A 858 -28.54 3.37 65.82
C GLU A 858 -28.34 3.50 67.34
N PRO A 859 -27.76 4.60 67.84
CA PRO A 859 -27.51 4.79 69.28
C PRO A 859 -28.76 4.59 70.13
N ASN A 860 -28.71 3.65 71.08
CA ASN A 860 -29.83 3.37 71.97
C ASN A 860 -29.34 3.04 73.40
N GLU A 861 -29.65 3.93 74.35
CA GLU A 861 -29.22 3.85 75.76
C GLU A 861 -29.84 2.70 76.55
N LEU A 862 -30.82 1.99 75.98
CA LEU A 862 -31.58 0.91 76.64
C LEU A 862 -31.22 -0.49 76.11
N VAL A 863 -30.18 -0.60 75.28
CA VAL A 863 -29.78 -1.82 74.58
C VAL A 863 -28.34 -2.16 74.96
N ASP A 864 -28.06 -3.44 75.17
CA ASP A 864 -26.68 -3.92 75.29
C ASP A 864 -26.01 -3.87 73.92
N ALA A 865 -25.37 -2.73 73.62
CA ALA A 865 -24.70 -2.47 72.35
C ALA A 865 -23.65 -3.55 72.03
N THR A 866 -22.92 -4.00 73.05
CA THR A 866 -21.88 -5.04 72.93
C THR A 866 -22.46 -6.36 72.44
N CYS A 867 -23.61 -6.76 72.96
CA CYS A 867 -24.29 -8.00 72.57
C CYS A 867 -24.79 -7.94 71.11
N ILE A 868 -25.35 -6.80 70.69
CA ILE A 868 -25.84 -6.61 69.32
C ILE A 868 -24.68 -6.54 68.33
N GLU A 869 -23.59 -5.85 68.68
CA GLU A 869 -22.37 -5.81 67.85
C GLU A 869 -21.77 -7.21 67.65
N GLN A 870 -21.71 -8.05 68.69
CA GLN A 870 -21.28 -9.45 68.55
C GLN A 870 -22.18 -10.27 67.61
N CYS A 871 -23.49 -10.03 67.64
CA CYS A 871 -24.42 -10.68 66.72
C CYS A 871 -24.21 -10.20 65.27
N ILE A 872 -23.95 -8.91 65.06
CA ILE A 872 -23.61 -8.34 63.75
C ILE A 872 -22.31 -8.98 63.22
N ASP A 873 -21.27 -9.06 64.05
CA ASP A 873 -20.00 -9.70 63.67
C ASP A 873 -20.21 -11.18 63.31
N THR A 874 -21.07 -11.87 64.04
CA THR A 874 -21.45 -13.26 63.74
C THR A 874 -22.10 -13.37 62.35
N VAL A 875 -23.00 -12.46 61.98
CA VAL A 875 -23.60 -12.41 60.64
C VAL A 875 -22.53 -12.22 59.55
N PHE A 876 -21.56 -11.32 59.76
CA PHE A 876 -20.45 -11.15 58.81
C PHE A 876 -19.51 -12.35 58.73
N SER A 877 -19.33 -13.08 59.83
CA SER A 877 -18.47 -14.27 59.89
C SER A 877 -19.06 -15.51 59.19
N GLN A 878 -20.39 -15.58 59.04
CA GLN A 878 -21.09 -16.73 58.47
C GLN A 878 -21.27 -16.66 56.94
N ALA A 879 -20.88 -15.55 56.30
CA ALA A 879 -21.17 -15.32 54.88
C ALA A 879 -20.04 -15.72 53.93
N VAL A 880 -20.44 -16.14 52.72
CA VAL A 880 -19.54 -16.45 51.61
C VAL A 880 -18.97 -15.13 51.04
N SER A 881 -17.65 -14.99 51.08
CA SER A 881 -16.93 -13.82 50.56
C SER A 881 -17.03 -13.74 49.03
N TYR A 882 -17.64 -12.67 48.50
CA TYR A 882 -17.57 -12.33 47.07
C TYR A 882 -16.47 -11.30 46.82
N ASN A 883 -15.31 -11.75 46.36
CA ASN A 883 -14.28 -10.90 45.79
C ASN A 883 -14.36 -11.03 44.27
N LYS A 884 -14.78 -9.98 43.57
CA LYS A 884 -14.66 -9.93 42.11
C LYS A 884 -13.17 -9.79 41.78
N SER A 885 -12.50 -10.90 41.48
CA SER A 885 -11.11 -10.87 41.01
C SER A 885 -11.10 -10.29 39.60
N VAL A 886 -10.54 -9.09 39.44
CA VAL A 886 -10.17 -8.60 38.12
C VAL A 886 -8.79 -9.15 37.81
N ASP A 887 -8.70 -9.90 36.71
CA ASP A 887 -7.45 -10.50 36.28
C ASP A 887 -6.48 -9.39 35.82
N THR A 888 -5.21 -9.56 36.17
CA THR A 888 -4.19 -8.54 35.86
C THR A 888 -3.70 -8.78 34.44
N PRO A 889 -3.65 -7.77 33.56
CA PRO A 889 -3.17 -8.01 32.22
C PRO A 889 -1.72 -8.47 32.20
N ASP A 890 -1.41 -9.51 31.41
CA ASP A 890 -0.07 -10.10 31.29
C ASP A 890 1.00 -9.06 30.96
N TYR A 891 0.69 -8.07 30.11
CA TYR A 891 1.61 -7.00 29.73
C TYR A 891 2.03 -6.11 30.92
N ILE A 892 1.19 -5.99 31.97
CA ILE A 892 1.59 -5.29 33.20
C ILE A 892 2.42 -6.20 34.08
N LEU A 893 2.05 -7.49 34.18
CA LEU A 893 2.84 -8.46 34.95
C LEU A 893 4.27 -8.57 34.39
N GLU A 894 4.44 -8.48 33.08
CA GLU A 894 5.74 -8.40 32.43
C GLU A 894 6.53 -7.14 32.84
N VAL A 895 5.88 -5.97 32.86
CA VAL A 895 6.50 -4.73 33.37
C VAL A 895 6.95 -4.89 34.82
N VAL A 896 6.11 -5.48 35.67
CA VAL A 896 6.45 -5.74 37.09
C VAL A 896 7.58 -6.77 37.22
N LYS A 897 7.61 -7.80 36.37
CA LYS A 897 8.67 -8.79 36.34
C LYS A 897 10.01 -8.16 35.99
N VAL A 898 10.07 -7.37 34.91
CA VAL A 898 11.28 -6.64 34.49
C VAL A 898 11.72 -5.66 35.57
N PHE A 899 10.79 -4.97 36.22
CA PHE A 899 11.10 -4.10 37.36
C PHE A 899 11.67 -4.89 38.55
N GLY A 900 11.12 -6.07 38.85
CA GLY A 900 11.64 -6.97 39.88
C GLY A 900 13.04 -7.50 39.58
N GLU A 901 13.35 -7.81 38.31
CA GLU A 901 14.70 -8.21 37.89
C GLU A 901 15.71 -7.07 38.10
N GLN A 902 15.34 -5.84 37.76
CA GLN A 902 16.19 -4.65 38.00
C GLN A 902 16.40 -4.37 39.51
N MET A 903 15.35 -4.53 40.32
CA MET A 903 15.47 -4.42 41.79
C MET A 903 16.41 -5.50 42.35
N LYS A 904 16.38 -6.70 41.78
CA LYS A 904 17.25 -7.82 42.18
C LYS A 904 18.72 -7.55 41.89
N GLU A 905 19.05 -6.92 40.77
CA GLU A 905 20.42 -6.47 40.45
C GLU A 905 20.97 -5.47 41.48
N ARG A 906 20.08 -4.69 42.11
CA ARG A 906 20.38 -3.72 43.16
C ARG A 906 20.30 -4.32 44.59
N GLY A 907 20.10 -5.63 44.72
CA GLY A 907 20.09 -6.35 46.00
C GLY A 907 18.72 -6.45 46.69
N PHE A 908 17.63 -6.09 46.01
CA PHE A 908 16.28 -6.13 46.57
C PHE A 908 15.43 -7.24 45.95
N LYS A 909 14.62 -7.94 46.75
CA LYS A 909 13.69 -8.95 46.23
C LYS A 909 12.28 -8.37 46.16
N LEU A 910 11.65 -8.43 44.99
CA LEU A 910 10.26 -7.98 44.77
C LEU A 910 9.34 -9.19 44.62
N GLU A 911 8.26 -9.23 45.40
CA GLU A 911 7.22 -10.26 45.36
C GLU A 911 5.83 -9.62 45.20
N VAL A 912 5.02 -10.12 44.26
CA VAL A 912 3.64 -9.65 44.09
C VAL A 912 2.78 -10.23 45.21
N VAL A 913 2.13 -9.36 46.00
CA VAL A 913 1.29 -9.74 47.15
C VAL A 913 -0.18 -9.83 46.75
N SER A 914 -0.66 -8.85 46.00
CA SER A 914 -2.04 -8.81 45.54
C SER A 914 -2.17 -7.94 44.30
N SER A 915 -3.22 -8.20 43.51
CA SER A 915 -3.62 -7.33 42.42
C SER A 915 -5.12 -7.09 42.49
N LYS A 916 -5.52 -5.85 42.20
CA LYS A 916 -6.92 -5.40 42.25
C LYS A 916 -7.08 -4.19 41.35
N ASP A 917 -8.13 -4.10 40.52
CA ASP A 917 -8.59 -2.90 39.80
C ASP A 917 -7.52 -1.80 39.53
N TYR A 918 -6.72 -1.97 38.47
CA TYR A 918 -5.71 -0.99 38.01
C TYR A 918 -4.56 -0.74 38.99
N GLN A 919 -4.37 -1.59 40.00
CA GLN A 919 -3.23 -1.53 40.92
C GLN A 919 -2.66 -2.91 41.26
N ILE A 920 -1.34 -2.96 41.43
CA ILE A 920 -0.61 -4.15 41.90
C ILE A 920 0.14 -3.77 43.16
N VAL A 921 -0.01 -4.59 44.20
CA VAL A 921 0.71 -4.42 45.45
C VAL A 921 1.85 -5.43 45.51
N CYS A 922 3.07 -4.93 45.59
CA CYS A 922 4.30 -5.70 45.70
C CYS A 922 4.96 -5.46 47.06
N LYS A 923 5.57 -6.51 47.61
CA LYS A 923 6.46 -6.42 48.77
C LYS A 923 7.89 -6.43 48.28
N VAL A 924 8.68 -5.46 48.71
CA VAL A 924 10.10 -5.40 48.46
C VAL A 924 10.83 -5.71 49.76
N THR A 925 11.76 -6.67 49.74
CA THR A 925 12.59 -7.02 50.91
C THR A 925 14.06 -6.78 50.62
N SER A 926 14.76 -6.27 51.62
CA SER A 926 16.22 -6.14 51.70
C SER A 926 16.73 -6.90 52.93
N ASP A 927 18.05 -6.92 53.13
CA ASP A 927 18.66 -7.45 54.35
C ASP A 927 18.32 -6.62 55.60
N ASN A 928 17.97 -5.35 55.43
CA ASN A 928 17.73 -4.38 56.51
C ASN A 928 16.24 -4.14 56.80
N GLY A 929 15.33 -4.65 55.97
CA GLY A 929 13.90 -4.46 56.16
C GLY A 929 13.06 -4.76 54.92
N ASN A 930 11.90 -4.12 54.85
CA ASN A 930 10.95 -4.24 53.76
C ASN A 930 10.15 -2.96 53.52
N ALA A 931 9.51 -2.87 52.36
CA ALA A 931 8.54 -1.85 52.02
C ALA A 931 7.43 -2.44 51.15
N MET A 932 6.23 -1.87 51.23
CA MET A 932 5.12 -2.20 50.35
C MET A 932 5.02 -1.14 49.24
N LEU A 933 4.94 -1.59 48.00
CA LEU A 933 4.76 -0.75 46.81
C LEU A 933 3.39 -1.03 46.20
N ARG A 934 2.56 0.00 46.02
CA ARG A 934 1.34 -0.07 45.23
C ARG A 934 1.55 0.65 43.90
N LEU A 935 1.56 -0.12 42.82
CA LEU A 935 1.79 0.29 41.45
C LEU A 935 0.44 0.50 40.75
N TRP A 936 0.11 1.73 40.38
CA TRP A 936 -1.10 2.06 39.62
C TRP A 936 -0.79 2.07 38.12
N TYR A 937 -1.59 1.37 37.32
CA TYR A 937 -1.36 1.22 35.88
C TYR A 937 -2.54 1.66 35.02
N GLY A 938 -2.22 2.12 33.80
CA GLY A 938 -3.22 2.50 32.79
C GLY A 938 -3.55 1.36 31.82
N THR A 939 -4.76 1.41 31.26
CA THR A 939 -5.26 0.40 30.29
C THR A 939 -5.84 1.02 29.02
N SER A 940 -5.96 2.35 28.95
CA SER A 940 -6.57 3.03 27.80
C SER A 940 -5.54 3.31 26.72
N LEU A 941 -5.86 2.85 25.50
CA LEU A 941 -5.10 3.15 24.30
C LEU A 941 -5.30 4.60 23.85
N GLU A 942 -6.54 5.11 23.94
CA GLU A 942 -6.92 6.48 23.55
C GLU A 942 -6.19 7.54 24.37
N SER A 943 -6.00 7.29 25.67
CA SER A 943 -5.24 8.20 26.55
C SER A 943 -3.74 7.89 26.59
N HIS A 944 -3.25 6.99 25.73
CA HIS A 944 -1.86 6.53 25.68
C HIS A 944 -1.31 6.05 27.04
N SER A 945 -2.19 5.50 27.89
CA SER A 945 -1.85 5.03 29.25
C SER A 945 -1.69 3.52 29.35
N LYS A 946 -2.13 2.77 28.31
CA LYS A 946 -2.03 1.31 28.26
C LYS A 946 -0.57 0.86 28.38
N GLY A 947 -0.29 0.04 29.39
CA GLY A 947 1.05 -0.51 29.63
C GLY A 947 1.97 0.36 30.48
N PHE A 948 1.52 1.54 30.92
CA PHE A 948 2.31 2.43 31.78
C PHE A 948 1.94 2.27 33.25
N ILE A 949 2.95 2.39 34.12
CA ILE A 949 2.78 2.61 35.56
C ILE A 949 2.75 4.13 35.79
N ASN A 950 1.60 4.64 36.22
CA ASN A 950 1.36 6.08 36.36
C ASN A 950 1.74 6.60 37.75
N LYS A 951 1.65 5.74 38.77
CA LYS A 951 1.92 6.10 40.17
C LYS A 951 2.45 4.91 40.96
N ILE A 952 3.44 5.15 41.82
CA ILE A 952 3.90 4.24 42.87
C ILE A 952 3.65 4.87 44.23
N GLU A 953 2.86 4.20 45.07
CA GLU A 953 2.66 4.56 46.47
C GLU A 953 3.45 3.62 47.36
N MET A 954 4.30 4.18 48.23
CA MET A 954 5.11 3.43 49.19
C MET A 954 4.51 3.56 50.58
N PHE A 955 4.33 2.43 51.27
CA PHE A 955 3.80 2.37 52.63
C PHE A 955 4.45 1.21 53.38
N ASP A 956 4.28 1.18 54.70
CA ASP A 956 4.91 0.19 55.59
C ASP A 956 6.44 0.07 55.39
N VAL A 957 7.10 1.22 55.18
CA VAL A 957 8.54 1.29 54.89
C VAL A 957 9.35 1.12 56.17
N THR A 958 10.10 0.03 56.28
CA THR A 958 11.02 -0.25 57.39
C THR A 958 12.49 -0.05 57.00
N ASP A 959 12.80 -0.13 55.71
CA ASP A 959 14.11 0.22 55.15
C ASP A 959 13.96 1.40 54.18
N THR A 960 14.50 2.55 54.56
CA THR A 960 14.43 3.80 53.79
C THR A 960 15.30 3.78 52.53
N THR A 961 16.26 2.84 52.41
CA THR A 961 17.08 2.70 51.21
C THR A 961 16.25 2.23 50.00
N ILE A 962 15.21 1.41 50.24
CA ILE A 962 14.28 0.97 49.19
C ILE A 962 13.59 2.17 48.53
N ALA A 963 13.14 3.14 49.33
CA ALA A 963 12.45 4.33 48.83
C ALA A 963 13.37 5.23 47.99
N SER A 964 14.66 5.32 48.36
CA SER A 964 15.66 6.04 47.56
C SER A 964 15.90 5.35 46.23
N GLU A 965 16.04 4.03 46.24
CA GLU A 965 16.36 3.24 45.05
C GLU A 965 15.22 3.25 44.03
N VAL A 966 13.97 3.07 44.49
CA VAL A 966 12.77 3.14 43.63
C VAL A 966 12.67 4.51 42.97
N ARG A 967 12.92 5.59 43.71
CA ARG A 967 12.95 6.95 43.14
C ARG A 967 14.05 7.09 42.10
N GLU A 968 15.26 6.62 42.40
CA GLU A 968 16.39 6.70 41.47
C GLU A 968 16.11 5.94 40.17
N MET A 969 15.57 4.71 40.25
CA MET A 969 15.26 3.91 39.06
C MET A 969 14.23 4.57 38.12
N ILE A 970 13.29 5.34 38.67
CA ILE A 970 12.26 6.04 37.89
C ILE A 970 12.79 7.37 37.35
N VAL A 971 13.60 8.09 38.13
CA VAL A 971 14.19 9.40 37.75
C VAL A 971 15.35 9.26 36.75
N PHE A 972 16.24 8.29 36.95
CA PHE A 972 17.43 8.12 36.11
C PHE A 972 17.05 7.77 34.66
N LYS A 973 15.99 6.98 34.48
CA LYS A 973 15.46 6.61 33.16
C LYS A 973 14.62 7.70 32.48
N SER A 974 14.27 8.78 33.18
CA SER A 974 13.58 9.92 32.58
C SER A 974 14.52 11.05 32.13
N THR A 975 15.83 10.96 32.42
CA THR A 975 16.81 12.00 32.06
C THR A 975 18.09 11.52 31.37
N LYS A 976 18.45 10.23 31.42
CA LYS A 976 19.57 9.68 30.64
C LYS A 976 19.36 8.19 30.33
N LEU A 977 19.07 7.91 29.07
CA LEU A 977 19.60 6.83 28.25
C LEU A 977 19.52 7.32 26.80
#